data_AF-A0AAV1D4N8-F1
#
_entry.id   AF-A0AAV1D4N8-F1
#
_cell.length_a   1.000
_cell.length_b   1.000
_cell.length_c   1.000
_cell.angle_alpha   90.00
_cell.angle_beta   90.00
_cell.angle_gamma   90.00
#
_symmetry.space_group_name_H-M   'P 1'
#
loop_
_entity.id
_entity.type
_entity.pdbx_description
1 polymer ?
#
loop_
_entity_poly.entity_id
_entity_poly.type
_entity_poly.pdbx_seq_one_letter_code
_entity_poly.pdbx_strand_id
1 'polypeptide(L)'
;MSAFALVILFSVLLSGAFALQPTSEIFPKSQSRVGLSIKSKSLQGSHVVLAGNSTVLSANKTFELGFFSTGSVDDKENWYLGIWYASIPNPTYVWVANREDPIKNVSSASLEITEDGKLAVKEEDSGTIVWQTNNVEKGKYSLILRPPYYGEIALVYIDVDNSPYYYWSTGNWTGNAFAGVPEMTVPYIYNFHFDNPFTAMASFGYNEVSLETGLSPPLTRFYLDYEGLLQQFTWSPQTGYWNMFWSQPENVCKVYGLCGNFGFCNAKLFKPCKCFNGFRPVNQVSWDAGEFSGGCHREGRELCRKNDGFGDAGVVSYEGATVSSFTGGRSVCEKTCLGNCSCIGLHHNERSNLCKNLYGSLLNLKNQSSDSTIEETLYLRVPRSSTKQNTRTKLALIEAICGCLAILLVGLPIVLFLRRRRNRKRKEDEEGIFPVTNLRVFSYKELHAATRGFSEKLGHGGFGAVFQGELSDSTLVAVKRLEKPGEVLGGRRNVEGPPSAGGGVGGGTEKWFFPPWAASQIIEGRIAAVVDQRLANAKGEGSNNGSPSKKSSPSSPQKLVVLEMESPFLDGSTTSSSHEEAVVLHSAPSTVLVNGWEEGGDYPHVRSFEDVRNLWYIESGKLWSIAAPIAFNILCNYGINSFTNIFVGHIGDVELSAIAISLSVIANFSFGFLLGMSSALETLCGQAFGAGQVDMLGVYMQRSWIILTVACISLMPLYIYATPVLKLLGQRGDIADMAGRFSIQIIPQMFSLAINFSTQKFLQAQSKVGILAWVGFVALVLHIGVLFLFVSVFKWGTAGAAAAYDISGWIISLAQVVYILGWCKDAWKGFSWLAFKDIWSFVKLSVASAVMLCLEIWYFMSIIVLTGHLEDPVIAVGSLSICMNLNGWEGMLFIGINAAISVRVSNELGSGHPRAAKYSVFVTVFQSMVIGILSMFAIMATKNHFAVLFTNSEKMQKAVADLAYLLAATLVLNSIQPVISGVAVGGGWQGLVAYINLACYYVIGLPLGFLLGYKAKLGVQGIWMGMIFGTFLQTLILCYIVWKTNWNDEVAQASERMREWGGSNEERGLH
;
A
#
# COMPACT_ATOMS: atom_id res chain seq x y z
N MET A 1 26.36 -3.35 25.76
CA MET A 1 26.98 -3.49 27.11
C MET A 1 27.50 -2.16 27.68
N SER A 2 28.63 -1.59 27.24
CA SER A 2 29.33 -0.50 27.96
C SER A 2 28.48 0.77 28.18
N ALA A 3 27.61 1.13 27.24
CA ALA A 3 26.68 2.25 27.40
C ALA A 3 25.59 1.98 28.45
N PHE A 4 25.08 0.74 28.50
CA PHE A 4 24.06 0.31 29.47
C PHE A 4 24.58 0.40 30.91
N ALA A 5 25.84 -0.01 31.14
CA ALA A 5 26.51 0.18 32.41
C ALA A 5 26.66 1.67 32.80
N LEU A 6 26.96 2.54 31.84
CA LEU A 6 27.11 3.98 32.05
C LEU A 6 25.80 4.66 32.49
N VAL A 7 24.64 4.19 31.98
CA VAL A 7 23.30 4.63 32.42
C VAL A 7 22.99 4.21 33.85
N ILE A 8 23.31 2.96 34.22
CA ILE A 8 23.13 2.46 35.60
C ILE A 8 24.05 3.23 36.55
N LEU A 9 25.31 3.43 36.16
CA LEU A 9 26.30 4.20 36.93
C LEU A 9 25.81 5.64 37.19
N PHE A 10 25.27 6.33 36.18
CA PHE A 10 24.65 7.65 36.36
C PHE A 10 23.48 7.59 37.37
N SER A 11 22.60 6.60 37.24
CA SER A 11 21.40 6.46 38.11
C SER A 11 21.76 6.15 39.57
N VAL A 12 22.85 5.40 39.82
CA VAL A 12 23.34 5.11 41.18
C VAL A 12 24.08 6.34 41.75
N LEU A 13 24.95 7.01 41.00
CA LEU A 13 25.63 8.23 41.45
C LEU A 13 24.63 9.36 41.80
N LEU A 14 23.56 9.52 41.00
CA LEU A 14 22.43 10.41 41.31
C LEU A 14 21.64 10.00 42.55
N SER A 15 21.68 8.72 42.98
CA SER A 15 21.06 8.28 44.24
C SER A 15 21.94 8.61 45.45
N GLY A 16 23.26 8.52 45.33
CA GLY A 16 24.22 8.79 46.41
C GLY A 16 24.26 10.26 46.86
N ALA A 17 24.07 11.20 45.93
CA ALA A 17 24.00 12.62 46.23
C ALA A 17 22.86 13.00 47.20
N PHE A 18 21.81 12.16 47.32
CA PHE A 18 20.70 12.36 48.24
C PHE A 18 20.92 11.73 49.63
N ALA A 19 22.08 11.10 49.88
CA ALA A 19 22.43 10.54 51.20
C ALA A 19 23.01 11.57 52.19
N LEU A 20 23.10 12.86 51.83
CA LEU A 20 23.46 13.95 52.74
C LEU A 20 22.34 14.25 53.74
N GLN A 21 22.24 13.43 54.79
CA GLN A 21 21.45 13.78 55.97
C GLN A 21 22.02 15.03 56.67
N PRO A 22 21.16 15.87 57.29
CA PRO A 22 21.51 17.25 57.59
C PRO A 22 22.38 17.39 58.86
N THR A 23 23.69 17.57 58.68
CA THR A 23 24.54 18.18 59.71
C THR A 23 24.26 19.68 59.76
N SER A 24 23.45 20.09 60.74
CA SER A 24 23.28 21.50 61.10
C SER A 24 24.60 22.14 61.58
N GLU A 25 24.67 23.47 61.49
CA GLU A 25 25.75 24.34 62.03
C GLU A 25 27.08 24.43 61.24
N ILE A 26 27.08 25.17 60.12
CA ILE A 26 28.03 26.29 59.96
C ILE A 26 27.33 27.50 59.31
N PHE A 27 26.90 28.45 60.15
CA PHE A 27 27.07 29.92 60.06
C PHE A 27 25.98 30.64 60.89
N PRO A 28 26.29 31.77 61.55
CA PRO A 28 25.46 32.32 62.62
C PRO A 28 24.38 33.31 62.14
N LYS A 29 23.45 33.64 63.04
CA LYS A 29 22.43 34.69 62.85
C LYS A 29 23.04 36.10 62.74
N SER A 30 23.20 36.63 61.53
CA SER A 30 23.10 38.09 61.32
C SER A 30 22.84 38.50 59.86
N GLN A 31 21.82 39.36 59.70
CA GLN A 31 21.73 40.46 58.74
C GLN A 31 22.23 40.32 57.28
N SER A 32 21.24 40.31 56.37
CA SER A 32 21.18 41.09 55.12
C SER A 32 22.15 40.81 53.94
N ARG A 33 21.52 40.67 52.75
CA ARG A 33 22.11 40.85 51.40
C ARG A 33 23.39 40.05 51.08
N VAL A 34 23.18 38.83 50.57
CA VAL A 34 24.11 38.22 49.59
C VAL A 34 23.31 37.86 48.35
N GLY A 35 23.74 38.32 47.17
CA GLY A 35 23.12 37.97 45.90
C GLY A 35 23.67 36.66 45.35
N LEU A 36 22.79 35.75 44.92
CA LEU A 36 23.17 34.48 44.30
C LEU A 36 23.59 34.71 42.85
N SER A 37 24.86 35.11 42.68
CA SER A 37 25.49 35.13 41.36
C SER A 37 25.76 33.69 40.90
N ILE A 38 24.99 33.21 39.92
CA ILE A 38 25.32 31.98 39.19
C ILE A 38 26.52 32.28 38.27
N LYS A 39 27.71 32.32 38.88
CA LYS A 39 28.95 32.06 38.17
C LYS A 39 29.01 30.55 37.94
N SER A 40 29.08 30.14 36.68
CA SER A 40 29.71 28.88 36.31
C SER A 40 31.19 28.94 36.70
N LYS A 41 31.50 28.66 37.96
CA LYS A 41 32.81 28.14 38.32
C LYS A 41 32.98 26.86 37.50
N SER A 42 34.07 26.74 36.74
CA SER A 42 34.60 25.42 36.45
C SER A 42 34.90 24.73 37.78
N LEU A 43 34.89 23.40 37.81
CA LEU A 43 35.48 22.65 38.92
C LEU A 43 36.93 23.18 39.12
N GLN A 44 37.26 23.62 40.34
CA GLN A 44 38.58 24.16 40.69
C GLN A 44 39.47 23.10 41.37
N GLY A 45 39.20 21.85 41.04
CA GLY A 45 39.65 20.62 41.72
C GLY A 45 38.68 19.49 41.41
N SER A 46 39.12 18.24 41.53
CA SER A 46 38.23 17.07 41.40
C SER A 46 37.25 16.97 42.57
N HIS A 47 36.12 16.30 42.35
CA HIS A 47 35.07 16.07 43.35
C HIS A 47 34.95 14.57 43.65
N VAL A 48 35.34 14.16 44.85
CA VAL A 48 35.17 12.77 45.33
C VAL A 48 33.69 12.44 45.48
N VAL A 49 33.24 11.31 44.93
CA VAL A 49 31.85 10.85 44.97
C VAL A 49 31.69 9.61 45.87
N LEU A 50 32.72 8.77 45.94
CA LEU A 50 32.78 7.58 46.79
C LEU A 50 34.25 7.31 47.16
N ALA A 51 34.52 6.90 48.39
CA ALA A 51 35.88 6.58 48.85
C ALA A 51 35.88 5.42 49.86
N GLY A 52 36.94 4.60 49.86
CA GLY A 52 37.06 3.46 50.76
C GLY A 52 35.92 2.43 50.60
N ASN A 53 35.61 1.72 51.68
CA ASN A 53 34.52 0.74 51.75
C ASN A 53 33.10 1.37 51.81
N SER A 54 32.94 2.64 51.41
CA SER A 54 31.60 3.22 51.27
C SER A 54 30.89 2.67 50.02
N THR A 55 29.57 2.55 50.08
CA THR A 55 28.73 2.12 48.96
C THR A 55 27.58 3.10 48.74
N VAL A 56 27.06 3.13 47.51
CA VAL A 56 25.87 3.90 47.13
C VAL A 56 24.78 2.94 46.64
N LEU A 57 23.64 2.95 47.32
CA LEU A 57 22.43 2.24 46.93
C LEU A 57 21.58 3.08 45.97
N SER A 58 20.96 2.44 44.97
CA SER A 58 19.94 3.09 44.15
C SER A 58 18.66 3.37 44.96
N ALA A 59 17.88 4.38 44.58
CA ALA A 59 16.67 4.79 45.30
C ALA A 59 15.67 3.64 45.58
N ASN A 60 15.53 2.70 44.64
CA ASN A 60 14.66 1.51 44.78
C ASN A 60 15.37 0.29 45.40
N LYS A 61 16.62 0.44 45.90
CA LYS A 61 17.48 -0.61 46.46
C LYS A 61 17.68 -1.83 45.55
N THR A 62 17.63 -1.61 44.24
CA THR A 62 17.82 -2.65 43.21
C THR A 62 19.32 -2.89 42.95
N PHE A 63 20.11 -1.82 43.00
CA PHE A 63 21.53 -1.82 42.67
C PHE A 63 22.33 -1.14 43.77
N GLU A 64 23.58 -1.56 43.91
CA GLU A 64 24.58 -0.97 44.79
C GLU A 64 25.89 -0.79 44.01
N LEU A 65 26.57 0.34 44.23
CA LEU A 65 27.86 0.71 43.65
C LEU A 65 28.88 0.84 44.79
N GLY A 66 30.07 0.26 44.62
CA GLY A 66 31.18 0.45 45.54
C GLY A 66 32.41 -0.37 45.17
N PHE A 67 33.41 -0.34 46.05
CA PHE A 67 34.60 -1.19 45.92
C PHE A 67 34.35 -2.58 46.51
N PHE A 68 34.79 -3.62 45.80
CA PHE A 68 34.66 -5.02 46.20
C PHE A 68 35.93 -5.82 45.88
N SER A 69 36.09 -6.98 46.53
CA SER A 69 37.08 -8.01 46.21
C SER A 69 36.36 -9.33 45.92
N THR A 70 36.94 -10.17 45.06
CA THR A 70 36.36 -11.46 44.65
C THR A 70 36.46 -12.56 45.70
N GLY A 71 37.24 -12.35 46.77
CA GLY A 71 37.32 -13.25 47.92
C GLY A 71 38.02 -14.60 47.66
N SER A 72 38.65 -14.78 46.49
CA SER A 72 39.53 -15.95 46.25
C SER A 72 40.73 -15.93 47.21
N VAL A 73 41.42 -17.05 47.36
CA VAL A 73 42.58 -17.13 48.28
C VAL A 73 43.73 -16.21 47.82
N ASP A 74 43.84 -15.99 46.50
CA ASP A 74 44.89 -15.19 45.86
C ASP A 74 44.46 -13.73 45.56
N ASP A 75 43.15 -13.42 45.57
CA ASP A 75 42.60 -12.09 45.23
C ASP A 75 42.31 -11.16 46.43
N LYS A 76 42.71 -11.54 47.66
CA LYS A 76 42.41 -10.72 48.86
C LYS A 76 43.03 -9.32 48.85
N GLU A 77 44.00 -9.10 47.97
CA GLU A 77 44.67 -7.81 47.73
C GLU A 77 44.21 -7.15 46.41
N ASN A 78 43.13 -7.61 45.77
CA ASN A 78 42.59 -7.06 44.54
C ASN A 78 41.22 -6.41 44.78
N TRP A 79 41.14 -5.09 44.60
CA TRP A 79 39.92 -4.30 44.75
C TRP A 79 39.47 -3.65 43.44
N TYR A 80 38.16 -3.73 43.22
CA TYR A 80 37.49 -3.32 41.99
C TYR A 80 36.30 -2.43 42.31
N LEU A 81 36.15 -1.30 41.61
CA LEU A 81 34.88 -0.57 41.59
C LEU A 81 33.88 -1.33 40.71
N GLY A 82 32.66 -1.57 41.18
CA GLY A 82 31.61 -2.18 40.37
C GLY A 82 30.20 -1.93 40.86
N ILE A 83 29.24 -2.39 40.07
CA ILE A 83 27.80 -2.34 40.38
C ILE A 83 27.27 -3.76 40.48
N TRP A 84 26.53 -4.07 41.53
CA TRP A 84 25.85 -5.36 41.73
C TRP A 84 24.37 -5.18 42.11
N TYR A 85 23.60 -6.26 42.04
CA TYR A 85 22.24 -6.30 42.56
C TYR A 85 22.25 -6.36 44.09
N ALA A 86 21.70 -5.34 44.75
CA ALA A 86 21.71 -5.21 46.21
C ALA A 86 20.78 -6.21 46.94
N SER A 87 19.91 -6.90 46.19
CA SER A 87 18.92 -7.86 46.71
C SER A 87 19.33 -9.32 46.60
N ILE A 88 20.49 -9.63 46.01
CA ILE A 88 20.97 -11.01 45.82
C ILE A 88 22.05 -11.32 46.87
N PRO A 89 21.90 -12.36 47.72
CA PRO A 89 22.85 -12.65 48.80
C PRO A 89 24.30 -12.93 48.34
N ASN A 90 24.46 -13.45 47.12
CA ASN A 90 25.74 -13.53 46.43
C ASN A 90 25.80 -12.38 45.40
N PRO A 91 26.74 -11.42 45.51
CA PRO A 91 26.73 -10.22 44.66
C PRO A 91 26.96 -10.56 43.19
N THR A 92 25.92 -10.38 42.38
CA THR A 92 26.00 -10.56 40.92
C THR A 92 26.41 -9.22 40.29
N TYR A 93 27.69 -9.11 39.93
CA TYR A 93 28.28 -7.89 39.36
C TYR A 93 27.83 -7.66 37.91
N VAL A 94 27.09 -6.56 37.70
CA VAL A 94 26.59 -6.11 36.39
C VAL A 94 27.67 -5.36 35.61
N TRP A 95 28.54 -4.64 36.32
CA TRP A 95 29.64 -3.88 35.74
C TRP A 95 30.83 -3.77 36.69
N VAL A 96 32.03 -3.62 36.14
CA VAL A 96 33.31 -3.43 36.85
C VAL A 96 34.14 -2.40 36.06
N ALA A 97 34.74 -1.42 36.76
CA ALA A 97 35.52 -0.35 36.16
C ALA A 97 36.95 -0.81 35.83
N ASN A 98 37.77 -0.98 36.88
CA ASN A 98 39.21 -1.23 36.81
C ASN A 98 39.53 -2.73 36.74
N ARG A 99 38.85 -3.48 35.86
CA ARG A 99 39.00 -4.95 35.77
C ARG A 99 40.45 -5.39 35.44
N GLU A 100 41.17 -4.60 34.64
CA GLU A 100 42.52 -4.91 34.18
C GLU A 100 43.62 -4.43 35.16
N ASP A 101 43.28 -3.49 36.06
CA ASP A 101 44.22 -2.87 37.00
C ASP A 101 43.59 -2.78 38.41
N PRO A 102 43.70 -3.83 39.25
CA PRO A 102 43.08 -3.87 40.57
C PRO A 102 43.82 -3.00 41.59
N ILE A 103 43.07 -2.18 42.33
CA ILE A 103 43.61 -1.39 43.43
C ILE A 103 44.05 -2.33 44.56
N LYS A 104 45.20 -2.03 45.18
CA LYS A 104 45.77 -2.85 46.26
C LYS A 104 45.26 -2.47 47.65
N ASN A 105 45.08 -1.18 47.89
CA ASN A 105 44.58 -0.65 49.15
C ASN A 105 43.22 0.05 48.95
N VAL A 106 42.12 -0.59 49.38
CA VAL A 106 40.80 0.05 49.30
C VAL A 106 40.71 1.32 50.16
N SER A 107 41.48 1.45 51.24
CA SER A 107 41.44 2.63 52.10
C SER A 107 41.95 3.91 51.42
N SER A 108 42.68 3.81 50.30
CA SER A 108 43.08 4.94 49.46
C SER A 108 42.38 4.94 48.08
N ALA A 109 41.36 4.10 47.88
CA ALA A 109 40.58 4.08 46.66
C ALA A 109 39.53 5.22 46.66
N SER A 110 39.57 6.10 45.66
CA SER A 110 38.55 7.12 45.41
C SER A 110 37.91 6.96 44.03
N LEU A 111 36.63 7.34 43.95
CA LEU A 111 35.89 7.58 42.71
C LEU A 111 35.61 9.08 42.63
N GLU A 112 36.20 9.76 41.66
CA GLU A 112 36.19 11.22 41.52
C GLU A 112 35.59 11.65 40.18
N ILE A 113 34.94 12.82 40.16
CA ILE A 113 34.70 13.58 38.93
C ILE A 113 35.86 14.56 38.77
N THR A 114 36.61 14.47 37.67
CA THR A 114 37.76 15.32 37.37
C THR A 114 37.34 16.74 36.97
N GLU A 115 38.29 17.67 36.92
CA GLU A 115 38.05 19.04 36.42
C GLU A 115 37.50 19.07 34.98
N ASP A 116 37.92 18.10 34.14
CA ASP A 116 37.40 17.86 32.78
C ASP A 116 35.98 17.27 32.73
N GLY A 117 35.37 16.94 33.87
CA GLY A 117 34.06 16.27 33.94
C GLY A 117 34.09 14.77 33.58
N LYS A 118 35.25 14.12 33.60
CA LYS A 118 35.38 12.66 33.47
C LYS A 118 35.14 12.01 34.82
N LEU A 119 34.58 10.81 34.84
CA LEU A 119 34.55 9.98 36.03
C LEU A 119 35.82 9.12 36.07
N ALA A 120 36.55 9.14 37.17
CA ALA A 120 37.84 8.49 37.34
C ALA A 120 37.92 7.71 38.66
N VAL A 121 38.50 6.52 38.61
CA VAL A 121 38.95 5.76 39.78
C VAL A 121 40.42 6.09 40.00
N LYS A 122 40.77 6.47 41.22
CA LYS A 122 42.11 6.94 41.59
C LYS A 122 42.56 6.29 42.89
N GLU A 123 43.86 6.10 43.01
CA GLU A 123 44.51 5.65 44.25
C GLU A 123 45.22 6.85 44.89
N GLU A 124 44.81 7.24 46.08
CA GLU A 124 45.24 8.48 46.75
C GLU A 124 46.70 8.41 47.26
N ASP A 125 47.15 7.21 47.66
CA ASP A 125 48.53 6.95 48.12
C ASP A 125 49.57 7.18 47.00
N SER A 126 49.21 6.88 45.74
CA SER A 126 50.09 6.99 44.56
C SER A 126 49.76 8.19 43.66
N GLY A 127 48.57 8.78 43.82
CA GLY A 127 48.03 9.83 42.96
C GLY A 127 47.56 9.34 41.58
N THR A 128 47.62 8.03 41.32
CA THR A 128 47.46 7.45 39.98
C THR A 128 45.99 7.25 39.63
N ILE A 129 45.60 7.60 38.39
CA ILE A 129 44.27 7.28 37.84
C ILE A 129 44.32 5.86 37.27
N VAL A 130 43.64 4.94 37.94
CA VAL A 130 43.59 3.49 37.66
C VAL A 130 42.55 3.17 36.58
N TRP A 131 41.48 3.98 36.48
CA TRP A 131 40.49 3.90 35.40
C TRP A 131 39.84 5.27 35.18
N GLN A 132 39.42 5.59 33.94
CA GLN A 132 38.64 6.80 33.65
C GLN A 132 37.71 6.62 32.46
N THR A 133 36.64 7.43 32.40
CA THR A 133 35.74 7.48 31.24
C THR A 133 36.40 8.14 30.02
N ASN A 134 36.27 7.51 28.85
CA ASN A 134 36.77 7.99 27.56
C ASN A 134 35.93 9.14 26.96
N ASN A 135 35.49 10.10 27.77
CA ASN A 135 34.78 11.28 27.32
C ASN A 135 35.80 12.28 26.74
N VAL A 136 35.98 12.28 25.41
CA VAL A 136 37.05 13.05 24.73
C VAL A 136 36.58 14.41 24.21
N GLU A 137 35.29 14.56 23.89
CA GLU A 137 34.75 15.78 23.28
C GLU A 137 34.25 16.79 24.32
N LYS A 138 34.62 18.07 24.14
CA LYS A 138 33.91 19.18 24.78
C LYS A 138 32.52 19.31 24.17
N GLY A 139 31.51 19.60 24.98
CA GLY A 139 30.15 19.84 24.49
C GLY A 139 30.12 20.92 23.41
N LYS A 140 29.60 20.59 22.21
CA LYS A 140 29.62 21.47 21.03
C LYS A 140 28.76 22.73 21.19
N TYR A 141 27.78 22.67 22.08
CA TYR A 141 26.75 23.69 22.28
C TYR A 141 26.91 24.45 23.61
N SER A 142 26.38 25.67 23.67
CA SER A 142 26.28 26.47 24.88
C SER A 142 25.07 27.41 24.82
N LEU A 143 24.39 27.63 25.94
CA LEU A 143 23.29 28.61 26.06
C LEU A 143 23.86 29.98 26.45
N ILE A 144 23.51 31.03 25.72
CA ILE A 144 23.90 32.42 26.02
C ILE A 144 22.73 33.39 25.88
N LEU A 145 22.77 34.51 26.61
CA LEU A 145 21.92 35.68 26.31
C LEU A 145 22.47 36.40 25.08
N ARG A 146 21.65 36.55 24.03
CA ARG A 146 22.10 36.92 22.68
C ARG A 146 22.50 38.40 22.56
N PRO A 147 23.78 38.74 22.30
CA PRO A 147 24.18 40.12 22.03
C PRO A 147 23.64 40.63 20.67
N PRO A 148 23.56 41.95 20.43
CA PRO A 148 23.89 43.04 21.36
C PRO A 148 22.75 43.40 22.31
N TYR A 149 21.55 42.81 22.12
CA TYR A 149 20.35 43.21 22.84
C TYR A 149 20.16 42.48 24.16
N TYR A 150 20.56 41.22 24.29
CA TYR A 150 20.34 40.40 25.50
C TYR A 150 18.84 40.28 25.88
N GLY A 151 17.97 40.22 24.87
CA GLY A 151 16.52 40.07 25.02
C GLY A 151 16.00 38.62 24.90
N GLU A 152 16.85 37.71 24.43
CA GLU A 152 16.53 36.30 24.18
C GLU A 152 17.70 35.39 24.58
N ILE A 153 17.40 34.14 24.93
CA ILE A 153 18.40 33.08 25.09
C ILE A 153 18.60 32.41 23.71
N ALA A 154 19.84 32.12 23.34
CA ALA A 154 20.18 31.37 22.15
C ALA A 154 21.09 30.20 22.49
N LEU A 155 20.87 29.06 21.83
CA LEU A 155 21.85 28.00 21.78
C LEU A 155 22.85 28.35 20.66
N VAL A 156 24.12 28.50 21.02
CA VAL A 156 25.22 28.62 20.06
C VAL A 156 25.98 27.30 19.99
N TYR A 157 26.53 26.98 18.82
CA TYR A 157 27.66 26.05 18.73
C TYR A 157 28.93 26.81 18.35
N ILE A 158 30.08 26.27 18.75
CA ILE A 158 31.40 26.83 18.41
C ILE A 158 31.96 25.97 17.27
N ASP A 159 32.07 26.55 16.08
CA ASP A 159 32.67 25.89 14.92
C ASP A 159 34.22 25.91 15.00
N VAL A 160 34.89 25.21 14.09
CA VAL A 160 36.37 25.09 14.02
C VAL A 160 37.06 26.45 13.93
N ASP A 161 36.42 27.43 13.29
CA ASP A 161 36.89 28.84 13.21
C ASP A 161 36.65 29.65 14.52
N ASN A 162 36.34 28.96 15.62
CA ASN A 162 36.15 29.49 16.98
C ASN A 162 35.14 30.65 17.08
N SER A 163 34.20 30.69 16.14
CA SER A 163 33.17 31.73 16.00
C SER A 163 31.80 31.18 16.42
N PRO A 164 31.00 31.92 17.23
CA PRO A 164 29.73 31.42 17.75
C PRO A 164 28.64 31.46 16.69
N TYR A 165 28.17 30.28 16.26
CA TYR A 165 27.05 30.13 15.34
C TYR A 165 25.75 29.94 16.12
N TYR A 166 24.76 30.82 15.90
CA TYR A 166 23.44 30.73 16.54
C TYR A 166 22.62 29.59 15.92
N TYR A 167 22.37 28.53 16.68
CA TYR A 167 21.68 27.33 16.22
C TYR A 167 20.15 27.51 16.26
N TRP A 168 19.61 27.96 17.40
CA TRP A 168 18.24 28.45 17.57
C TRP A 168 18.18 29.45 18.73
N SER A 169 17.08 30.20 18.85
CA SER A 169 16.81 31.09 19.98
C SER A 169 15.39 30.97 20.51
N THR A 170 15.18 31.40 21.76
CA THR A 170 13.89 31.41 22.45
C THR A 170 12.93 32.50 21.95
N GLY A 171 13.41 33.43 21.10
CA GLY A 171 12.73 34.68 20.83
C GLY A 171 12.79 35.64 22.03
N ASN A 172 12.46 36.91 21.78
CA ASN A 172 12.50 37.98 22.79
C ASN A 172 11.58 37.71 23.99
N TRP A 173 11.99 38.23 25.14
CA TRP A 173 11.19 38.28 26.37
C TRP A 173 9.93 39.14 26.20
N THR A 174 8.77 38.60 26.53
CA THR A 174 7.45 39.27 26.46
C THR A 174 7.05 39.99 27.75
N GLY A 175 7.85 39.88 28.81
CA GLY A 175 7.54 40.36 30.16
C GLY A 175 7.27 39.24 31.16
N ASN A 176 6.82 38.08 30.68
CA ASN A 176 6.47 36.90 31.49
C ASN A 176 7.03 35.56 30.96
N ALA A 177 7.39 35.49 29.67
CA ALA A 177 7.98 34.33 29.02
C ALA A 177 8.90 34.77 27.88
N PHE A 178 9.62 33.84 27.26
CA PHE A 178 10.20 34.08 25.93
C PHE A 178 9.18 33.74 24.85
N ALA A 179 9.11 34.55 23.78
CA ALA A 179 8.05 34.45 22.76
C ALA A 179 7.95 33.09 22.04
N GLY A 180 9.03 32.30 22.01
CA GLY A 180 9.08 30.95 21.44
C GLY A 180 8.97 29.82 22.46
N VAL A 181 8.82 30.11 23.76
CA VAL A 181 8.71 29.14 24.88
C VAL A 181 7.47 29.47 25.75
N PRO A 182 6.25 29.33 25.21
CA PRO A 182 5.02 29.69 25.91
C PRO A 182 4.77 28.86 27.17
N GLU A 183 5.41 27.70 27.31
CA GLU A 183 5.29 26.78 28.46
C GLU A 183 5.79 27.43 29.77
N MET A 184 6.65 28.45 29.67
CA MET A 184 7.07 29.28 30.82
C MET A 184 5.90 30.04 31.48
N THR A 185 4.78 30.21 30.79
CA THR A 185 3.57 30.85 31.36
C THR A 185 2.76 29.92 32.27
N VAL A 186 3.17 28.66 32.43
CA VAL A 186 2.50 27.65 33.28
C VAL A 186 3.21 27.53 34.64
N PRO A 187 2.68 28.13 35.73
CA PRO A 187 3.38 28.21 37.02
C PRO A 187 3.19 26.92 37.84
N TYR A 188 3.88 25.84 37.46
CA TYR A 188 3.70 24.51 38.09
C TYR A 188 4.91 23.96 38.87
N ILE A 189 6.13 24.51 38.66
CA ILE A 189 7.35 24.17 39.42
C ILE A 189 8.21 25.41 39.66
N TYR A 190 8.49 26.18 38.61
CA TYR A 190 9.42 27.31 38.65
C TYR A 190 8.74 28.64 38.37
N ASN A 191 9.12 29.67 39.12
CA ASN A 191 8.81 31.07 38.87
C ASN A 191 10.04 31.76 38.25
N PHE A 192 10.02 31.95 36.93
CA PHE A 192 11.11 32.56 36.17
C PHE A 192 11.11 34.07 36.31
N HIS A 193 12.30 34.66 36.47
CA HIS A 193 12.51 36.09 36.52
C HIS A 193 13.61 36.51 35.55
N PHE A 194 13.46 37.68 34.94
CA PHE A 194 14.46 38.26 34.06
C PHE A 194 14.72 39.71 34.45
N ASP A 195 15.84 39.95 35.12
CA ASP A 195 16.25 41.28 35.57
C ASP A 195 17.01 42.02 34.47
N ASN A 196 16.77 43.32 34.36
CA ASN A 196 17.35 44.22 33.33
C ASN A 196 17.32 43.65 31.89
N PRO A 197 16.21 43.06 31.43
CA PRO A 197 16.13 42.48 30.08
C PRO A 197 16.38 43.55 29.03
N PHE A 198 16.91 43.14 27.87
CA PHE A 198 17.34 44.04 26.79
C PHE A 198 18.57 44.91 27.12
N THR A 199 19.42 44.51 28.09
CA THR A 199 20.63 45.25 28.47
C THR A 199 21.86 44.36 28.68
N ALA A 200 23.07 44.92 28.67
CA ALA A 200 24.30 44.19 29.01
C ALA A 200 24.42 43.79 30.51
N MET A 201 23.44 44.15 31.35
CA MET A 201 23.31 43.70 32.74
C MET A 201 22.15 42.71 32.93
N ALA A 202 21.62 42.15 31.83
CA ALA A 202 20.52 41.21 31.84
C ALA A 202 20.90 39.90 32.56
N SER A 203 20.08 39.48 33.53
CA SER A 203 20.25 38.21 34.25
C SER A 203 18.94 37.45 34.36
N PHE A 204 18.90 36.25 33.77
CA PHE A 204 17.77 35.34 33.81
C PHE A 204 17.94 34.31 34.94
N GLY A 205 16.88 34.05 35.69
CA GLY A 205 16.89 33.14 36.84
C GLY A 205 15.52 32.52 37.11
N TYR A 206 15.47 31.63 38.10
CA TYR A 206 14.23 31.00 38.56
C TYR A 206 14.23 30.84 40.08
N ASN A 207 13.03 30.74 40.65
CA ASN A 207 12.80 30.31 42.03
C ASN A 207 11.85 29.10 42.02
N GLU A 208 12.01 28.16 42.94
CA GLU A 208 11.05 27.06 43.11
C GLU A 208 9.75 27.56 43.76
N VAL A 209 8.62 27.01 43.30
CA VAL A 209 7.28 27.30 43.82
C VAL A 209 6.83 26.11 44.66
N SER A 210 6.55 26.36 45.95
CA SER A 210 5.92 25.36 46.80
C SER A 210 4.50 25.08 46.32
N LEU A 211 4.16 23.81 46.11
CA LEU A 211 2.78 23.40 45.83
C LEU A 211 1.89 23.69 47.02
N GLU A 212 0.64 24.12 46.77
CA GLU A 212 -0.33 24.53 47.81
C GLU A 212 -0.68 23.41 48.81
N THR A 213 -0.40 22.16 48.45
CA THR A 213 -0.61 20.95 49.25
C THR A 213 0.51 20.63 50.24
N GLY A 214 1.57 21.45 50.30
CA GLY A 214 2.73 21.21 51.17
C GLY A 214 3.64 20.06 50.72
N LEU A 215 3.46 19.57 49.49
CA LEU A 215 4.35 18.62 48.84
C LEU A 215 5.53 19.35 48.21
N SER A 216 6.73 18.77 48.30
CA SER A 216 7.91 19.23 47.56
C SER A 216 7.65 19.15 46.05
N PRO A 217 8.19 20.09 45.24
CA PRO A 217 8.10 19.99 43.79
C PRO A 217 8.71 18.67 43.28
N PRO A 218 8.17 18.07 42.20
CA PRO A 218 8.72 16.85 41.63
C PRO A 218 10.11 17.12 41.03
N LEU A 219 11.01 16.13 41.12
CA LEU A 219 12.35 16.22 40.54
C LEU A 219 12.26 16.57 39.05
N THR A 220 13.06 17.54 38.61
CA THR A 220 13.23 17.86 37.19
C THR A 220 14.64 17.55 36.73
N ARG A 221 14.82 17.39 35.43
CA ARG A 221 16.13 17.39 34.78
C ARG A 221 16.06 18.18 33.48
N PHE A 222 17.10 18.92 33.17
CA PHE A 222 17.34 19.45 31.83
C PHE A 222 18.37 18.56 31.14
N TYR A 223 18.11 18.22 29.90
CA TYR A 223 18.96 17.39 29.05
C TYR A 223 19.16 18.12 27.72
N LEU A 224 20.42 18.22 27.29
CA LEU A 224 20.80 18.78 26.00
C LEU A 224 21.57 17.69 25.28
N ASP A 225 21.06 17.24 24.13
CA ASP A 225 21.69 16.16 23.37
C ASP A 225 22.78 16.65 22.40
N TYR A 226 23.35 15.70 21.64
CA TYR A 226 24.38 15.96 20.65
C TYR A 226 23.84 16.59 19.35
N GLU A 227 22.52 16.72 19.19
CA GLU A 227 21.86 17.37 18.05
C GLU A 227 21.47 18.83 18.38
N GLY A 228 21.59 19.25 19.64
CA GLY A 228 21.26 20.59 20.10
C GLY A 228 19.78 20.75 20.49
N LEU A 229 19.07 19.64 20.73
CA LEU A 229 17.72 19.65 21.29
C LEU A 229 17.82 19.75 22.83
N LEU A 230 17.35 20.86 23.38
CA LEU A 230 17.18 21.05 24.81
C LEU A 230 15.82 20.48 25.23
N GLN A 231 15.79 19.65 26.26
CA GLN A 231 14.58 19.01 26.80
C GLN A 231 14.50 19.21 28.32
N GLN A 232 13.33 19.59 28.84
CA GLN A 232 13.00 19.45 30.26
C GLN A 232 12.22 18.14 30.46
N PHE A 233 12.60 17.37 31.49
CA PHE A 233 11.76 16.28 32.00
C PHE A 233 11.41 16.51 33.47
N THR A 234 10.29 15.94 33.89
CA THR A 234 9.79 15.94 35.27
C THR A 234 9.49 14.49 35.70
N TRP A 235 9.96 14.10 36.88
CA TRP A 235 9.80 12.77 37.43
C TRP A 235 8.36 12.52 37.91
N SER A 236 7.81 11.37 37.57
CA SER A 236 6.52 10.89 38.08
C SER A 236 6.73 9.81 39.14
N PRO A 237 6.50 10.10 40.44
CA PRO A 237 6.59 9.10 41.50
C PRO A 237 5.56 7.98 41.37
N GLN A 238 4.46 8.20 40.63
CA GLN A 238 3.38 7.25 40.46
C GLN A 238 3.67 6.19 39.37
N THR A 239 4.40 6.57 38.33
CA THR A 239 4.71 5.68 37.19
C THR A 239 6.16 5.20 37.19
N GLY A 240 7.08 5.87 37.91
CA GLY A 240 8.50 5.53 37.93
C GLY A 240 9.25 5.96 36.67
N TYR A 241 8.70 6.90 35.90
CA TYR A 241 9.28 7.39 34.65
C TYR A 241 9.49 8.91 34.64
N TRP A 242 10.38 9.35 33.75
CA TRP A 242 10.63 10.76 33.45
C TRP A 242 9.73 11.21 32.30
N ASN A 243 8.74 12.05 32.60
CA ASN A 243 7.85 12.64 31.59
C ASN A 243 8.54 13.87 30.96
N MET A 244 8.60 13.95 29.63
CA MET A 244 9.09 15.16 28.95
C MET A 244 8.04 16.29 29.06
N PHE A 245 8.47 17.50 29.40
CA PHE A 245 7.59 18.64 29.67
C PHE A 245 7.67 19.74 28.60
N TRP A 246 8.87 20.10 28.13
CA TRP A 246 9.04 20.90 26.91
C TRP A 246 10.37 20.56 26.21
N SER A 247 10.50 20.93 24.94
CA SER A 247 11.76 20.88 24.22
C SER A 247 11.93 22.03 23.23
N GLN A 248 13.17 22.49 23.01
CA GLN A 248 13.50 23.47 21.98
C GLN A 248 14.71 23.00 21.15
N PRO A 249 14.65 23.11 19.81
CA PRO A 249 13.59 23.76 19.05
C PRO A 249 12.40 22.82 18.81
N GLU A 250 11.20 23.22 19.25
CA GLU A 250 9.93 22.48 19.09
C GLU A 250 9.61 22.12 17.61
N ASN A 251 10.21 22.86 16.68
CA ASN A 251 10.12 22.64 15.26
C ASN A 251 11.51 22.78 14.63
N VAL A 252 12.00 21.75 13.94
CA VAL A 252 13.34 21.74 13.30
C VAL A 252 13.55 22.91 12.33
N CYS A 253 12.50 23.43 11.68
CA CYS A 253 12.59 24.62 10.82
C CYS A 253 12.76 25.95 11.60
N LYS A 254 12.88 25.93 12.94
CA LYS A 254 13.41 27.03 13.76
C LYS A 254 14.95 27.05 13.80
N VAL A 255 15.63 25.95 13.40
CA VAL A 255 17.12 25.89 13.34
C VAL A 255 17.63 26.77 12.20
N TYR A 256 18.55 27.68 12.52
CA TYR A 256 19.09 28.63 11.56
C TYR A 256 19.97 27.93 10.50
N GLY A 257 19.60 28.10 9.24
CA GLY A 257 20.33 27.58 8.09
C GLY A 257 20.12 26.09 7.79
N LEU A 258 19.18 25.40 8.47
CA LEU A 258 19.01 23.94 8.40
C LEU A 258 19.05 23.39 6.97
N CYS A 259 18.29 23.98 6.05
CA CYS A 259 18.18 23.52 4.66
C CYS A 259 19.17 24.17 3.68
N GLY A 260 20.12 24.94 4.20
CA GLY A 260 21.08 25.70 3.40
C GLY A 260 20.45 26.74 2.46
N ASN A 261 21.26 27.24 1.54
CA ASN A 261 20.84 28.26 0.57
C ASN A 261 19.85 27.69 -0.47
N PHE A 262 18.76 28.41 -0.76
CA PHE A 262 17.66 27.98 -1.63
C PHE A 262 16.93 26.68 -1.23
N GLY A 263 17.19 26.17 -0.02
CA GLY A 263 16.43 25.06 0.56
C GLY A 263 15.15 25.56 1.23
N PHE A 264 14.02 24.92 0.91
CA PHE A 264 12.73 25.17 1.55
C PHE A 264 12.53 24.21 2.72
N CYS A 265 12.13 24.73 3.88
CA CYS A 265 11.90 23.94 5.08
C CYS A 265 10.40 23.70 5.34
N ASN A 266 10.01 22.44 5.53
CA ASN A 266 8.66 22.03 5.92
C ASN A 266 8.71 20.94 6.99
N ALA A 267 8.41 21.34 8.23
CA ALA A 267 8.40 20.50 9.42
C ALA A 267 7.44 19.30 9.40
N LYS A 268 6.52 19.23 8.43
CA LYS A 268 5.62 18.07 8.25
C LYS A 268 6.29 16.90 7.53
N LEU A 269 7.36 17.14 6.77
CA LEU A 269 8.05 16.11 6.00
C LEU A 269 9.09 15.37 6.85
N PHE A 270 9.20 14.05 6.64
CA PHE A 270 10.23 13.21 7.28
C PHE A 270 11.66 13.69 6.99
N LYS A 271 11.92 14.15 5.76
CA LYS A 271 13.06 15.01 5.45
C LYS A 271 12.57 16.46 5.41
N PRO A 272 12.88 17.31 6.41
CA PRO A 272 12.31 18.65 6.52
C PRO A 272 12.71 19.57 5.36
N CYS A 273 13.83 19.28 4.69
CA CYS A 273 14.42 20.13 3.66
C CYS A 273 14.18 19.62 2.24
N LYS A 274 13.73 20.53 1.36
CA LYS A 274 13.48 20.24 -0.07
C LYS A 274 13.98 21.38 -0.96
N CYS A 275 14.61 21.05 -2.08
CA CYS A 275 14.98 22.04 -3.09
C CYS A 275 13.78 22.50 -3.90
N PHE A 276 13.75 23.80 -4.26
CA PHE A 276 12.70 24.38 -5.08
C PHE A 276 12.74 23.87 -6.55
N ASN A 277 11.62 23.94 -7.27
CA ASN A 277 11.49 23.34 -8.61
C ASN A 277 12.42 24.00 -9.67
N GLY A 278 13.47 23.27 -10.08
CA GLY A 278 14.55 23.79 -10.94
C GLY A 278 15.85 24.08 -10.18
N PHE A 279 15.93 23.66 -8.91
CA PHE A 279 17.13 23.55 -8.09
C PHE A 279 17.33 22.08 -7.68
N ARG A 280 18.55 21.71 -7.30
CA ARG A 280 18.94 20.38 -6.79
C ARG A 280 19.91 20.52 -5.61
N PRO A 281 20.04 19.53 -4.72
CA PRO A 281 21.04 19.57 -3.64
C PRO A 281 22.45 19.83 -4.18
N VAL A 282 23.26 20.57 -3.43
CA VAL A 282 24.68 20.80 -3.76
C VAL A 282 25.48 19.51 -3.63
N ASN A 283 25.24 18.72 -2.58
CA ASN A 283 25.72 17.35 -2.45
C ASN A 283 24.53 16.41 -2.24
N GLN A 284 24.23 15.59 -3.25
CA GLN A 284 23.14 14.61 -3.18
C GLN A 284 23.38 13.54 -2.09
N VAL A 285 24.64 13.18 -1.80
CA VAL A 285 24.96 12.12 -0.82
C VAL A 285 24.69 12.59 0.61
N SER A 286 25.18 13.78 0.99
CA SER A 286 24.84 14.43 2.27
C SER A 286 23.33 14.62 2.42
N TRP A 287 22.66 15.13 1.38
CA TRP A 287 21.21 15.35 1.39
C TRP A 287 20.40 14.05 1.52
N ASP A 288 20.92 12.95 0.98
CA ASP A 288 20.31 11.64 1.14
C ASP A 288 20.58 11.01 2.51
N ALA A 289 21.72 11.32 3.14
CA ALA A 289 22.05 10.95 4.52
C ALA A 289 21.36 11.82 5.60
N GLY A 290 20.79 12.98 5.24
CA GLY A 290 20.07 13.88 6.16
C GLY A 290 20.81 15.19 6.48
N GLU A 291 21.99 15.40 5.92
CA GLU A 291 22.75 16.65 6.04
C GLU A 291 22.31 17.63 4.93
N PHE A 292 21.50 18.62 5.32
CA PHE A 292 20.90 19.60 4.39
C PHE A 292 21.61 20.97 4.37
N SER A 293 22.61 21.18 5.24
CA SER A 293 23.37 22.42 5.42
C SER A 293 23.98 22.97 4.12
N GLY A 294 24.45 22.08 3.24
CA GLY A 294 25.03 22.44 1.93
C GLY A 294 24.05 23.09 0.94
N GLY A 295 22.74 23.02 1.20
CA GLY A 295 21.73 23.72 0.40
C GLY A 295 21.52 23.20 -1.02
N CYS A 296 20.89 24.04 -1.83
CA CYS A 296 20.41 23.74 -3.17
C CYS A 296 21.03 24.69 -4.21
N HIS A 297 21.69 24.14 -5.23
CA HIS A 297 22.14 24.91 -6.40
C HIS A 297 21.12 24.87 -7.55
N ARG A 298 21.21 25.85 -8.45
CA ARG A 298 20.36 25.96 -9.64
C ARG A 298 20.66 24.85 -10.65
N GLU A 299 19.63 24.31 -11.30
CA GLU A 299 19.78 23.23 -12.28
C GLU A 299 20.36 23.70 -13.63
N GLY A 300 21.69 23.84 -13.71
CA GLY A 300 22.43 24.14 -14.94
C GLY A 300 23.84 24.68 -14.69
N ARG A 301 24.73 24.59 -15.69
CA ARG A 301 26.12 25.12 -15.61
C ARG A 301 26.24 26.64 -15.83
N GLU A 302 25.13 27.35 -16.05
CA GLU A 302 25.10 28.78 -16.34
C GLU A 302 24.23 29.48 -15.29
N LEU A 303 24.74 30.54 -14.64
CA LEU A 303 24.01 31.28 -13.60
C LEU A 303 22.69 31.88 -14.11
N CYS A 304 22.67 32.33 -15.37
CA CYS A 304 21.51 32.95 -16.02
C CYS A 304 21.42 32.54 -17.50
N ARG A 305 20.19 32.44 -18.02
CA ARG A 305 19.92 32.20 -19.44
C ARG A 305 18.93 33.22 -19.99
N LYS A 306 19.02 33.53 -21.29
CA LYS A 306 18.09 34.44 -22.00
C LYS A 306 16.63 33.94 -22.01
N ASN A 307 16.41 32.65 -21.74
CA ASN A 307 15.10 32.00 -21.68
C ASN A 307 14.68 31.64 -20.24
N ASP A 308 15.26 32.29 -19.22
CA ASP A 308 14.81 32.16 -17.83
C ASP A 308 13.35 32.63 -17.65
N GLY A 309 12.69 32.15 -16.60
CA GLY A 309 11.38 32.61 -16.18
C GLY A 309 11.25 32.58 -14.67
N PHE A 310 10.03 32.75 -14.16
CA PHE A 310 9.76 32.76 -12.73
C PHE A 310 8.84 31.60 -12.32
N GLY A 311 9.11 31.02 -11.16
CA GLY A 311 8.29 30.01 -10.49
C GLY A 311 7.71 30.58 -9.22
N ASP A 312 6.44 30.30 -8.98
CA ASP A 312 5.69 30.73 -7.79
C ASP A 312 6.15 29.93 -6.56
N ALA A 313 6.61 30.64 -5.52
CA ALA A 313 7.04 30.08 -4.24
C ALA A 313 6.05 30.34 -3.09
N GLY A 314 4.89 30.97 -3.36
CA GLY A 314 3.88 31.28 -2.36
C GLY A 314 4.25 32.45 -1.44
N VAL A 315 3.52 32.55 -0.31
CA VAL A 315 3.80 33.53 0.76
C VAL A 315 4.76 32.89 1.75
N VAL A 316 6.02 33.33 1.71
CA VAL A 316 7.15 32.72 2.43
C VAL A 316 8.00 33.79 3.11
N SER A 317 8.46 33.48 4.32
CA SER A 317 9.49 34.27 5.00
C SER A 317 10.87 33.69 4.72
N TYR A 318 11.88 34.56 4.67
CA TYR A 318 13.26 34.25 4.27
C TYR A 318 14.24 35.24 4.91
N GLU A 319 15.51 34.86 4.97
CA GLU A 319 16.60 35.68 5.52
C GLU A 319 17.81 35.68 4.58
N GLY A 320 18.72 36.64 4.75
CA GLY A 320 19.98 36.76 3.98
C GLY A 320 19.89 37.43 2.61
N ALA A 321 18.69 37.61 2.04
CA ALA A 321 18.51 38.25 0.74
C ALA A 321 18.41 39.78 0.87
N THR A 322 19.13 40.50 0.01
CA THR A 322 19.02 41.97 -0.12
C THR A 322 17.92 42.34 -1.12
N VAL A 323 17.15 43.38 -0.84
CA VAL A 323 15.94 43.75 -1.58
C VAL A 323 16.07 45.15 -2.20
N SER A 324 15.83 45.29 -3.51
CA SER A 324 15.72 46.59 -4.18
C SER A 324 14.27 46.90 -4.57
N SER A 325 13.68 47.92 -3.96
CA SER A 325 12.29 48.35 -4.18
C SER A 325 12.19 49.43 -5.26
N PHE A 326 11.23 49.32 -6.18
CA PHE A 326 10.93 50.34 -7.20
C PHE A 326 9.46 50.26 -7.67
N THR A 327 8.95 51.32 -8.29
CA THR A 327 7.56 51.34 -8.80
C THR A 327 7.50 50.82 -10.24
N GLY A 328 6.54 49.94 -10.53
CA GLY A 328 6.29 49.40 -11.86
C GLY A 328 5.33 48.21 -11.84
N GLY A 329 4.76 47.88 -12.99
CA GLY A 329 3.94 46.66 -13.14
C GLY A 329 4.80 45.40 -13.28
N ARG A 330 4.20 44.23 -13.04
CA ARG A 330 4.82 42.89 -13.04
C ARG A 330 5.78 42.64 -14.21
N SER A 331 5.43 43.01 -15.44
CA SER A 331 6.29 42.81 -16.61
C SER A 331 7.57 43.65 -16.60
N VAL A 332 7.56 44.81 -15.92
CA VAL A 332 8.75 45.64 -15.66
C VAL A 332 9.60 45.01 -14.56
N CYS A 333 8.97 44.45 -13.52
CA CYS A 333 9.62 43.67 -12.47
C CYS A 333 10.43 42.51 -13.06
N GLU A 334 9.74 41.65 -13.80
CA GLU A 334 10.30 40.46 -14.45
C GLU A 334 11.42 40.84 -15.43
N LYS A 335 11.23 41.88 -16.27
CA LYS A 335 12.26 42.36 -17.20
C LYS A 335 13.51 42.89 -16.50
N THR A 336 13.34 43.66 -15.41
CA THR A 336 14.46 44.24 -14.64
C THR A 336 15.24 43.14 -13.93
N CYS A 337 14.55 42.16 -13.32
CA CYS A 337 15.20 41.01 -12.69
C CYS A 337 15.90 40.11 -13.72
N LEU A 338 15.26 39.79 -14.85
CA LEU A 338 15.89 38.98 -15.91
C LEU A 338 17.15 39.65 -16.49
N GLY A 339 17.16 40.98 -16.59
CA GLY A 339 18.29 41.77 -17.06
C GLY A 339 19.52 41.79 -16.14
N ASN A 340 19.38 41.43 -14.87
CA ASN A 340 20.49 41.30 -13.92
C ASN A 340 20.68 39.84 -13.49
N CYS A 341 21.81 39.21 -13.85
CA CYS A 341 22.05 37.80 -13.53
C CYS A 341 22.21 37.50 -12.03
N SER A 342 22.45 38.51 -11.19
CA SER A 342 22.47 38.37 -9.73
C SER A 342 21.07 38.41 -9.10
N CYS A 343 20.01 38.74 -9.86
CA CYS A 343 18.64 38.74 -9.35
C CYS A 343 18.10 37.31 -9.27
N ILE A 344 17.77 36.88 -8.05
CA ILE A 344 17.33 35.51 -7.72
C ILE A 344 15.80 35.36 -7.73
N GLY A 345 15.06 36.45 -7.60
CA GLY A 345 13.60 36.46 -7.55
C GLY A 345 13.01 37.85 -7.35
N LEU A 346 11.69 37.93 -7.22
CA LEU A 346 10.95 39.17 -7.02
C LEU A 346 9.66 39.00 -6.21
N HIS A 347 9.19 40.08 -5.59
CA HIS A 347 7.79 40.28 -5.20
C HIS A 347 7.18 41.40 -6.06
N HIS A 348 5.87 41.33 -6.30
CA HIS A 348 5.10 42.38 -6.97
C HIS A 348 3.74 42.55 -6.31
N ASN A 349 3.46 43.75 -5.77
CA ASN A 349 2.17 44.09 -5.20
C ASN A 349 1.28 44.78 -6.26
N GLU A 350 0.23 44.08 -6.70
CA GLU A 350 -0.65 44.56 -7.79
C GLU A 350 -1.48 45.80 -7.41
N ARG A 351 -1.78 46.00 -6.12
CA ARG A 351 -2.58 47.15 -5.65
C ARG A 351 -1.76 48.45 -5.60
N SER A 352 -0.45 48.36 -5.33
CA SER A 352 0.44 49.52 -5.21
C SER A 352 1.44 49.68 -6.38
N ASN A 353 1.47 48.75 -7.33
CA ASN A 353 2.52 48.65 -8.37
C ASN A 353 3.94 48.70 -7.78
N LEU A 354 4.14 48.06 -6.62
CA LEU A 354 5.45 48.00 -5.96
C LEU A 354 6.18 46.73 -6.36
N CYS A 355 7.33 46.89 -7.01
CA CYS A 355 8.29 45.85 -7.35
C CYS A 355 9.36 45.74 -6.27
N LYS A 356 9.75 44.52 -5.90
CA LYS A 356 10.88 44.24 -5.00
C LYS A 356 11.73 43.12 -5.57
N ASN A 357 12.88 43.43 -6.17
CA ASN A 357 13.83 42.40 -6.66
C ASN A 357 14.74 41.92 -5.52
N LEU A 358 15.03 40.62 -5.47
CA LEU A 358 15.91 39.98 -4.49
C LEU A 358 17.27 39.61 -5.09
N TYR A 359 18.33 39.77 -4.29
CA TYR A 359 19.71 39.41 -4.62
C TYR A 359 20.40 38.76 -3.41
N GLY A 360 21.46 37.98 -3.66
CA GLY A 360 22.23 37.32 -2.60
C GLY A 360 21.76 35.88 -2.33
N SER A 361 21.74 35.49 -1.07
CA SER A 361 21.35 34.14 -0.61
C SER A 361 19.93 34.14 -0.03
N LEU A 362 19.27 33.00 -0.09
CA LEU A 362 17.91 32.80 0.41
C LEU A 362 17.94 31.68 1.46
N LEU A 363 18.01 32.06 2.73
CA LEU A 363 18.06 31.17 3.89
C LEU A 363 16.71 31.13 4.63
N ASN A 364 16.52 30.10 5.45
CA ASN A 364 15.36 29.95 6.36
C ASN A 364 13.99 30.05 5.67
N LEU A 365 13.92 29.63 4.39
CA LEU A 365 12.73 29.76 3.55
C LEU A 365 11.61 28.85 4.06
N LYS A 366 10.55 29.45 4.61
CA LYS A 366 9.42 28.76 5.24
C LYS A 366 8.08 29.42 4.89
N ASN A 367 7.04 28.61 4.69
CA ASN A 367 5.67 29.10 4.50
C ASN A 367 5.21 29.90 5.72
N GLN A 368 4.52 31.01 5.47
CA GLN A 368 3.83 31.75 6.52
C GLN A 368 2.36 31.31 6.58
N SER A 369 1.84 31.07 7.78
CA SER A 369 0.41 30.83 8.00
C SER A 369 -0.39 32.11 7.74
N SER A 370 -1.60 31.95 7.19
CA SER A 370 -2.41 33.04 6.64
C SER A 370 -3.07 33.92 7.72
N ASP A 371 -2.28 34.79 8.36
CA ASP A 371 -2.74 35.74 9.39
C ASP A 371 -2.05 37.12 9.28
N SER A 372 -1.71 37.54 8.06
CA SER A 372 -1.16 38.88 7.80
C SER A 372 -1.81 39.49 6.56
N THR A 373 -2.41 40.69 6.70
CA THR A 373 -3.35 41.30 5.74
C THR A 373 -2.72 41.86 4.45
N ILE A 374 -1.50 41.43 4.08
CA ILE A 374 -0.81 41.82 2.85
C ILE A 374 -0.09 40.60 2.26
N GLU A 375 -0.71 39.96 1.27
CA GLU A 375 -0.15 38.80 0.57
C GLU A 375 0.87 39.25 -0.50
N GLU A 376 2.16 39.27 -0.16
CA GLU A 376 3.23 39.41 -1.14
C GLU A 376 3.80 38.04 -1.52
N THR A 377 3.40 37.50 -2.67
CA THR A 377 3.93 36.24 -3.21
C THR A 377 5.39 36.39 -3.69
N LEU A 378 6.26 35.46 -3.29
CA LEU A 378 7.63 35.37 -3.80
C LEU A 378 7.66 34.60 -5.13
N TYR A 379 8.35 35.16 -6.12
CA TYR A 379 8.58 34.54 -7.41
C TYR A 379 10.09 34.30 -7.63
N LEU A 380 10.54 33.04 -7.66
CA LEU A 380 11.95 32.67 -7.82
C LEU A 380 12.32 32.47 -9.29
N ARG A 381 13.54 32.88 -9.68
CA ARG A 381 14.06 32.74 -11.05
C ARG A 381 14.44 31.29 -11.35
N VAL A 382 13.74 30.65 -12.28
CA VAL A 382 13.89 29.23 -12.63
C VAL A 382 14.16 29.00 -14.11
N PRO A 383 14.85 27.91 -14.50
CA PRO A 383 14.94 27.51 -15.90
C PRO A 383 13.56 27.14 -16.43
N ARG A 384 13.15 27.67 -17.60
CA ARG A 384 11.83 27.46 -18.26
C ARG A 384 11.48 26.00 -18.65
N SER A 385 12.31 25.04 -18.24
CA SER A 385 12.06 23.60 -18.34
C SER A 385 11.17 23.08 -17.20
N SER A 386 11.42 23.51 -15.96
CA SER A 386 10.80 22.92 -14.76
C SER A 386 9.31 23.26 -14.63
N THR A 387 8.89 24.46 -15.05
CA THR A 387 7.49 24.94 -14.99
C THR A 387 6.50 24.07 -15.77
N LYS A 388 6.95 23.23 -16.70
CA LYS A 388 6.08 22.31 -17.44
C LYS A 388 5.77 21.00 -16.73
N GLN A 389 6.49 20.61 -15.67
CA GLN A 389 6.45 19.22 -15.18
C GLN A 389 5.09 18.81 -14.57
N ASN A 390 4.48 19.68 -13.76
CA ASN A 390 3.14 19.43 -13.17
C ASN A 390 2.03 19.53 -14.25
N THR A 391 2.23 20.37 -15.27
CA THR A 391 1.37 20.36 -16.48
C THR A 391 1.53 19.07 -17.27
N ARG A 392 2.73 18.49 -17.32
CA ARG A 392 3.05 17.30 -18.13
C ARG A 392 2.39 16.03 -17.62
N THR A 393 2.15 15.88 -16.32
CA THR A 393 1.39 14.73 -15.78
C THR A 393 -0.09 14.83 -16.15
N LYS A 394 -0.68 16.03 -16.07
CA LYS A 394 -2.05 16.28 -16.51
C LYS A 394 -2.18 16.18 -18.03
N LEU A 395 -1.21 16.69 -18.79
CA LEU A 395 -1.13 16.48 -20.24
C LEU A 395 -0.93 15.01 -20.60
N ALA A 396 -0.12 14.23 -19.89
CA ALA A 396 0.04 12.80 -20.19
C ALA A 396 -1.27 12.02 -19.99
N LEU A 397 -2.07 12.37 -18.97
CA LEU A 397 -3.41 11.82 -18.80
C LEU A 397 -4.33 12.23 -19.97
N ILE A 398 -4.30 13.51 -20.37
CA ILE A 398 -5.05 14.03 -21.52
C ILE A 398 -4.54 13.45 -22.85
N GLU A 399 -3.25 13.18 -23.02
CA GLU A 399 -2.63 12.61 -24.22
C GLU A 399 -2.91 11.11 -24.33
N ALA A 400 -3.01 10.39 -23.20
CA ALA A 400 -3.50 9.01 -23.17
C ALA A 400 -5.00 8.94 -23.51
N ILE A 401 -5.82 9.81 -22.90
CA ILE A 401 -7.27 9.88 -23.14
C ILE A 401 -7.55 10.35 -24.58
N CYS A 402 -6.93 11.43 -25.05
CA CYS A 402 -7.02 11.91 -26.43
C CYS A 402 -6.36 10.96 -27.44
N GLY A 403 -5.34 10.18 -27.05
CA GLY A 403 -4.77 9.12 -27.87
C GLY A 403 -5.76 7.97 -28.09
N CYS A 404 -6.40 7.50 -27.02
CA CYS A 404 -7.47 6.50 -27.09
C CYS A 404 -8.70 7.04 -27.83
N LEU A 405 -9.09 8.30 -27.59
CA LEU A 405 -10.16 8.97 -28.33
C LEU A 405 -9.78 9.20 -29.80
N ALA A 406 -8.52 9.44 -30.16
CA ALA A 406 -8.08 9.53 -31.56
C ALA A 406 -8.08 8.15 -32.23
N ILE A 407 -7.68 7.09 -31.52
CA ILE A 407 -7.80 5.71 -32.00
C ILE A 407 -9.27 5.32 -32.17
N LEU A 408 -10.20 5.84 -31.36
CA LEU A 408 -11.64 5.71 -31.59
C LEU A 408 -12.13 6.60 -32.75
N LEU A 409 -11.82 7.90 -32.77
CA LEU A 409 -12.31 8.88 -33.75
C LEU A 409 -11.68 8.74 -35.15
N VAL A 410 -10.56 8.02 -35.29
CA VAL A 410 -9.92 7.71 -36.57
C VAL A 410 -10.00 6.21 -36.85
N GLY A 411 -9.69 5.36 -35.87
CA GLY A 411 -9.75 3.90 -36.02
C GLY A 411 -11.17 3.35 -36.14
N LEU A 412 -12.18 3.88 -35.45
CA LEU A 412 -13.57 3.44 -35.64
C LEU A 412 -14.09 3.81 -37.05
N PRO A 413 -13.96 5.05 -37.59
CA PRO A 413 -14.35 5.31 -38.96
C PRO A 413 -13.43 4.63 -39.99
N ILE A 414 -12.14 4.35 -39.72
CA ILE A 414 -11.34 3.50 -40.61
C ILE A 414 -11.83 2.05 -40.60
N VAL A 415 -12.15 1.46 -39.44
CA VAL A 415 -12.70 0.10 -39.34
C VAL A 415 -14.11 0.03 -39.93
N LEU A 416 -14.93 1.07 -39.77
CA LEU A 416 -16.24 1.19 -40.41
C LEU A 416 -16.14 1.50 -41.91
N PHE A 417 -15.10 2.17 -42.38
CA PHE A 417 -14.80 2.39 -43.80
C PHE A 417 -14.24 1.13 -44.45
N LEU A 418 -13.40 0.36 -43.76
CA LEU A 418 -12.91 -0.95 -44.19
C LEU A 418 -14.00 -2.01 -44.11
N ARG A 419 -14.89 -1.99 -43.11
CA ARG A 419 -16.12 -2.80 -43.09
C ARG A 419 -17.12 -2.35 -44.15
N ARG A 420 -17.30 -1.05 -44.41
CA ARG A 420 -18.10 -0.57 -45.56
C ARG A 420 -17.46 -0.98 -46.88
N ARG A 421 -16.15 -0.91 -47.05
CA ARG A 421 -15.43 -1.34 -48.26
C ARG A 421 -15.44 -2.86 -48.42
N ARG A 422 -15.42 -3.64 -47.32
CA ARG A 422 -15.55 -5.11 -47.34
C ARG A 422 -16.98 -5.59 -47.51
N ASN A 423 -17.98 -4.87 -46.98
CA ASN A 423 -19.40 -5.15 -47.23
C ASN A 423 -19.86 -4.60 -48.59
N ARG A 424 -19.25 -3.52 -49.10
CA ARG A 424 -19.49 -3.04 -50.47
C ARG A 424 -18.77 -3.91 -51.48
N LYS A 425 -17.55 -4.40 -51.20
CA LYS A 425 -16.96 -5.52 -51.97
C LYS A 425 -17.86 -6.74 -51.90
N ARG A 426 -18.28 -7.17 -50.71
CA ARG A 426 -19.18 -8.32 -50.58
C ARG A 426 -20.51 -8.12 -51.34
N LYS A 427 -21.04 -6.90 -51.43
CA LYS A 427 -22.16 -6.56 -52.33
C LYS A 427 -21.75 -6.54 -53.81
N GLU A 428 -20.59 -5.99 -54.17
CA GLU A 428 -20.05 -6.02 -55.54
C GLU A 428 -19.70 -7.46 -55.99
N ASP A 429 -19.44 -8.37 -55.04
CA ASP A 429 -19.16 -9.80 -55.22
C ASP A 429 -20.45 -10.66 -55.12
N GLU A 430 -21.52 -10.21 -54.43
CA GLU A 430 -22.86 -10.85 -54.33
C GLU A 430 -23.87 -10.32 -55.38
N GLU A 431 -23.69 -9.11 -55.90
CA GLU A 431 -24.50 -8.45 -56.95
C GLU A 431 -23.76 -8.42 -58.31
N GLY A 432 -22.58 -9.07 -58.38
CA GLY A 432 -21.60 -8.98 -59.46
C GLY A 432 -21.62 -10.09 -60.51
N ILE A 433 -22.70 -10.86 -60.68
CA ILE A 433 -22.86 -11.79 -61.81
C ILE A 433 -24.35 -12.05 -62.14
N PHE A 434 -24.70 -11.85 -63.41
CA PHE A 434 -25.98 -12.07 -64.12
C PHE A 434 -27.31 -11.54 -63.54
N PRO A 435 -28.03 -10.67 -64.29
CA PRO A 435 -29.47 -10.47 -64.10
C PRO A 435 -30.30 -11.61 -64.72
N VAL A 436 -31.62 -11.60 -64.49
CA VAL A 436 -32.67 -12.50 -65.03
C VAL A 436 -32.77 -13.88 -64.35
N THR A 437 -33.57 -13.96 -63.29
CA THR A 437 -34.73 -14.90 -63.15
C THR A 437 -35.45 -14.73 -61.81
N ASN A 438 -36.78 -14.88 -61.79
CA ASN A 438 -37.59 -14.88 -60.55
C ASN A 438 -37.54 -16.26 -59.86
N LEU A 439 -36.52 -16.53 -59.05
CA LEU A 439 -36.41 -17.79 -58.31
C LEU A 439 -37.12 -17.73 -56.94
N ARG A 440 -38.28 -18.38 -56.85
CA ARG A 440 -39.02 -18.59 -55.59
C ARG A 440 -38.31 -19.65 -54.73
N VAL A 441 -38.13 -19.35 -53.44
CA VAL A 441 -37.64 -20.32 -52.45
C VAL A 441 -38.83 -21.11 -51.88
N PHE A 442 -38.67 -22.43 -51.76
CA PHE A 442 -39.69 -23.35 -51.24
C PHE A 442 -39.23 -24.02 -49.95
N SER A 443 -40.16 -24.21 -49.02
CA SER A 443 -39.91 -24.95 -47.77
C SER A 443 -39.89 -26.47 -47.99
N TYR A 444 -39.26 -27.21 -47.08
CA TYR A 444 -39.27 -28.68 -47.13
C TYR A 444 -40.69 -29.27 -47.07
N LYS A 445 -41.63 -28.62 -46.35
CA LYS A 445 -43.05 -29.07 -46.32
C LYS A 445 -43.72 -28.91 -47.68
N GLU A 446 -43.53 -27.78 -48.37
CA GLU A 446 -44.06 -27.57 -49.72
C GLU A 446 -43.48 -28.59 -50.70
N LEU A 447 -42.16 -28.80 -50.68
CA LEU A 447 -41.48 -29.76 -51.57
C LEU A 447 -41.88 -31.22 -51.28
N HIS A 448 -42.08 -31.59 -50.01
CA HIS A 448 -42.52 -32.93 -49.62
C HIS A 448 -43.98 -33.20 -50.01
N ALA A 449 -44.86 -32.18 -49.91
CA ALA A 449 -46.23 -32.26 -50.42
C ALA A 449 -46.26 -32.36 -51.96
N ALA A 450 -45.53 -31.47 -52.65
CA ALA A 450 -45.46 -31.42 -54.10
C ALA A 450 -44.94 -32.72 -54.73
N THR A 451 -43.92 -33.34 -54.13
CA THR A 451 -43.35 -34.63 -54.56
C THR A 451 -44.11 -35.86 -54.06
N ARG A 452 -45.31 -35.67 -53.50
CA ARG A 452 -46.17 -36.72 -52.94
C ARG A 452 -45.37 -37.67 -52.03
N GLY A 453 -44.58 -37.09 -51.13
CA GLY A 453 -43.71 -37.80 -50.19
C GLY A 453 -42.29 -38.15 -50.68
N PHE A 454 -41.86 -37.64 -51.84
CA PHE A 454 -40.72 -38.14 -52.63
C PHE A 454 -40.95 -39.59 -53.13
N SER A 455 -42.12 -39.87 -53.68
CA SER A 455 -42.52 -41.22 -54.10
C SER A 455 -42.03 -41.61 -55.50
N GLU A 456 -42.18 -40.73 -56.49
CA GLU A 456 -41.81 -41.01 -57.89
C GLU A 456 -40.38 -40.57 -58.20
N LYS A 457 -39.44 -41.52 -58.28
CA LYS A 457 -38.01 -41.26 -58.49
C LYS A 457 -37.63 -41.22 -59.98
N LEU A 458 -37.33 -40.04 -60.49
CA LEU A 458 -36.88 -39.80 -61.87
C LEU A 458 -35.42 -40.21 -62.11
N GLY A 459 -34.58 -40.25 -61.07
CA GLY A 459 -33.18 -40.63 -61.24
C GLY A 459 -32.32 -40.53 -59.98
N HIS A 460 -31.02 -40.75 -60.16
CA HIS A 460 -30.00 -40.64 -59.12
C HIS A 460 -28.66 -40.26 -59.75
N GLY A 461 -27.87 -39.46 -59.03
CA GLY A 461 -26.46 -39.22 -59.33
C GLY A 461 -25.69 -38.95 -58.04
N GLY A 462 -24.38 -38.68 -58.14
CA GLY A 462 -23.43 -38.63 -57.00
C GLY A 462 -23.67 -37.61 -55.87
N PHE A 463 -24.80 -36.91 -55.88
CA PHE A 463 -25.25 -36.03 -54.79
C PHE A 463 -26.67 -36.36 -54.27
N GLY A 464 -27.28 -37.47 -54.70
CA GLY A 464 -28.59 -37.94 -54.26
C GLY A 464 -29.63 -38.12 -55.38
N ALA A 465 -30.81 -38.61 -55.00
CA ALA A 465 -31.94 -38.90 -55.88
C ALA A 465 -32.71 -37.66 -56.36
N VAL A 466 -33.32 -37.76 -57.55
CA VAL A 466 -34.24 -36.76 -58.12
C VAL A 466 -35.64 -37.37 -58.21
N PHE A 467 -36.65 -36.62 -57.78
CA PHE A 467 -38.04 -37.05 -57.72
C PHE A 467 -38.94 -36.12 -58.54
N GLN A 468 -40.02 -36.65 -59.11
CA GLN A 468 -41.08 -35.85 -59.71
C GLN A 468 -41.94 -35.22 -58.61
N GLY A 469 -42.47 -34.03 -58.90
CA GLY A 469 -43.46 -33.37 -58.07
C GLY A 469 -44.27 -32.35 -58.86
N GLU A 470 -45.29 -31.81 -58.22
CA GLU A 470 -46.27 -30.90 -58.78
C GLU A 470 -46.57 -29.81 -57.75
N LEU A 471 -46.34 -28.55 -58.11
CA LEU A 471 -46.58 -27.42 -57.21
C LEU A 471 -48.09 -27.10 -57.11
N SER A 472 -48.46 -26.25 -56.15
CA SER A 472 -49.86 -25.84 -55.89
C SER A 472 -50.55 -25.08 -57.05
N ASP A 473 -49.79 -24.73 -58.08
CA ASP A 473 -50.23 -24.10 -59.34
C ASP A 473 -50.20 -25.10 -60.52
N SER A 474 -50.09 -26.40 -60.23
CA SER A 474 -49.91 -27.50 -61.19
C SER A 474 -48.64 -27.45 -62.04
N THR A 475 -47.64 -26.64 -61.65
CA THR A 475 -46.32 -26.68 -62.30
C THR A 475 -45.59 -27.97 -61.93
N LEU A 476 -45.30 -28.82 -62.93
CA LEU A 476 -44.45 -30.00 -62.75
C LEU A 476 -42.99 -29.59 -62.49
N VAL A 477 -42.38 -30.21 -61.49
CA VAL A 477 -41.02 -29.92 -61.00
C VAL A 477 -40.22 -31.20 -60.73
N ALA A 478 -38.91 -31.14 -60.96
CA ALA A 478 -37.97 -32.20 -60.60
C ALA A 478 -37.17 -31.79 -59.36
N VAL A 479 -37.45 -32.41 -58.21
CA VAL A 479 -36.88 -32.04 -56.91
C VAL A 479 -35.75 -32.99 -56.54
N LYS A 480 -34.53 -32.46 -56.42
CA LYS A 480 -33.34 -33.25 -56.03
C LYS A 480 -33.17 -33.27 -54.51
N ARG A 481 -33.27 -34.46 -53.91
CA ARG A 481 -33.01 -34.67 -52.48
C ARG A 481 -31.54 -35.04 -52.30
N LEU A 482 -30.82 -34.26 -51.49
CA LEU A 482 -29.45 -34.59 -51.11
C LEU A 482 -29.44 -35.78 -50.15
N GLU A 483 -28.59 -36.77 -50.41
CA GLU A 483 -28.43 -37.97 -49.60
C GLU A 483 -26.97 -38.05 -49.13
N LYS A 484 -26.74 -38.38 -47.84
CA LYS A 484 -25.38 -38.38 -47.27
C LYS A 484 -24.58 -39.55 -47.84
N PRO A 485 -23.30 -39.35 -48.24
CA PRO A 485 -22.45 -40.45 -48.70
C PRO A 485 -22.00 -41.29 -47.50
N GLY A 486 -22.70 -42.40 -47.23
CA GLY A 486 -22.36 -43.24 -46.06
C GLY A 486 -23.19 -44.48 -45.77
N GLU A 487 -24.14 -44.91 -46.61
CA GLU A 487 -24.93 -46.11 -46.32
C GLU A 487 -25.42 -46.83 -47.59
N VAL A 488 -24.87 -48.02 -47.87
CA VAL A 488 -25.45 -49.24 -48.51
C VAL A 488 -24.30 -50.22 -48.85
N LEU A 489 -24.58 -51.53 -48.81
CA LEU A 489 -23.59 -52.60 -48.81
C LEU A 489 -23.01 -53.00 -50.19
N GLY A 490 -21.75 -53.43 -50.14
CA GLY A 490 -20.94 -54.23 -51.07
C GLY A 490 -21.49 -54.71 -52.43
N GLY A 491 -20.73 -54.41 -53.50
CA GLY A 491 -20.88 -54.97 -54.85
C GLY A 491 -19.52 -55.28 -55.50
N ARG A 492 -19.35 -56.50 -56.02
CA ARG A 492 -18.09 -57.08 -56.53
C ARG A 492 -17.69 -56.61 -57.95
N ARG A 493 -16.37 -56.53 -58.15
CA ARG A 493 -15.58 -56.95 -59.36
C ARG A 493 -15.61 -56.13 -60.67
N ASN A 494 -14.39 -55.75 -61.06
CA ASN A 494 -13.69 -55.99 -62.36
C ASN A 494 -14.18 -55.16 -63.59
N VAL A 495 -13.38 -54.89 -64.64
CA VAL A 495 -12.36 -55.69 -65.39
C VAL A 495 -11.20 -54.79 -65.91
N GLU A 496 -10.06 -55.41 -66.29
CA GLU A 496 -8.81 -54.99 -67.03
C GLU A 496 -8.70 -53.57 -67.70
N GLY A 497 -7.51 -53.00 -67.97
CA GLY A 497 -6.12 -53.52 -68.00
C GLY A 497 -5.03 -52.42 -68.23
N PRO A 498 -3.75 -52.78 -68.46
CA PRO A 498 -2.56 -51.87 -68.40
C PRO A 498 -2.14 -51.29 -69.79
N PRO A 499 -1.05 -50.47 -69.96
CA PRO A 499 0.01 -50.07 -68.99
C PRO A 499 0.45 -48.57 -68.98
N SER A 500 1.43 -48.28 -68.10
CA SER A 500 2.49 -47.22 -68.20
C SER A 500 2.25 -45.75 -67.76
N ALA A 501 3.34 -45.14 -67.24
CA ALA A 501 3.69 -43.71 -67.16
C ALA A 501 2.83 -42.66 -66.37
N GLY A 502 3.09 -42.56 -65.06
CA GLY A 502 3.50 -41.32 -64.35
C GLY A 502 2.64 -40.02 -64.31
N GLY A 503 2.06 -39.72 -63.13
CA GLY A 503 1.83 -38.36 -62.57
C GLY A 503 0.70 -37.49 -63.18
N GLY A 504 -0.04 -36.65 -62.44
CA GLY A 504 -0.04 -36.32 -61.00
C GLY A 504 -1.28 -35.46 -60.63
N VAL A 505 -1.50 -35.20 -59.33
CA VAL A 505 -2.75 -34.59 -58.78
C VAL A 505 -2.51 -33.16 -58.29
N GLY A 506 -3.57 -32.34 -58.12
CA GLY A 506 -3.50 -31.00 -57.54
C GLY A 506 -4.57 -30.69 -56.47
N GLY A 507 -4.40 -29.56 -55.77
CA GLY A 507 -5.43 -28.94 -54.92
C GLY A 507 -5.29 -29.18 -53.41
N GLY A 508 -5.06 -28.12 -52.63
CA GLY A 508 -5.17 -28.10 -51.17
C GLY A 508 -4.20 -27.14 -50.47
N THR A 509 -4.70 -26.19 -49.67
CA THR A 509 -3.88 -25.20 -48.95
C THR A 509 -4.47 -24.79 -47.60
N GLU A 510 -3.77 -25.12 -46.51
CA GLU A 510 -3.75 -24.40 -45.22
C GLU A 510 -2.33 -24.53 -44.64
N LYS A 511 -2.00 -23.68 -43.65
CA LYS A 511 -0.66 -23.62 -43.00
C LYS A 511 -0.40 -24.91 -42.19
N TRP A 512 0.83 -25.41 -42.02
CA TRP A 512 2.17 -24.83 -42.25
C TRP A 512 3.01 -25.76 -43.14
N PHE A 513 3.88 -25.20 -43.99
CA PHE A 513 4.57 -25.98 -45.02
C PHE A 513 6.00 -26.38 -44.62
N PHE A 514 6.18 -27.65 -44.23
CA PHE A 514 7.48 -28.30 -44.19
C PHE A 514 7.82 -28.75 -45.63
N PRO A 515 8.97 -28.35 -46.23
CA PRO A 515 9.23 -28.62 -47.63
C PRO A 515 9.43 -30.13 -47.90
N PRO A 516 8.64 -30.77 -48.80
CA PRO A 516 8.65 -32.23 -48.95
C PRO A 516 10.00 -32.86 -49.30
N TRP A 517 10.90 -32.13 -49.96
CA TRP A 517 12.25 -32.61 -50.28
C TRP A 517 13.09 -32.88 -49.01
N ALA A 518 12.87 -32.11 -47.94
CA ALA A 518 13.57 -32.27 -46.67
C ALA A 518 13.14 -33.55 -45.93
N ALA A 519 11.83 -33.85 -45.95
CA ALA A 519 11.30 -35.06 -45.35
C ALA A 519 11.83 -36.32 -46.05
N SER A 520 11.92 -36.31 -47.38
CA SER A 520 12.47 -37.44 -48.17
C SER A 520 13.91 -37.76 -47.77
N GLN A 521 14.79 -36.76 -47.72
CA GLN A 521 16.22 -36.97 -47.40
C GLN A 521 16.42 -37.50 -45.97
N ILE A 522 15.59 -37.10 -45.01
CA ILE A 522 15.65 -37.59 -43.63
C ILE A 522 15.17 -39.05 -43.53
N ILE A 523 14.09 -39.42 -44.24
CA ILE A 523 13.57 -40.79 -44.26
C ILE A 523 14.53 -41.76 -44.97
N GLU A 524 15.26 -41.29 -45.99
CA GLU A 524 16.34 -42.04 -46.64
C GLU A 524 17.68 -42.03 -45.85
N GLY A 525 17.68 -41.56 -44.60
CA GLY A 525 18.86 -41.53 -43.72
C GLY A 525 19.93 -40.50 -44.08
N ARG A 526 19.72 -39.68 -45.12
CA ARG A 526 20.66 -38.68 -45.64
C ARG A 526 20.49 -37.31 -44.97
N ILE A 527 20.50 -37.32 -43.62
CA ILE A 527 20.28 -36.15 -42.75
C ILE A 527 21.19 -34.95 -43.12
N ALA A 528 22.43 -35.20 -43.54
CA ALA A 528 23.38 -34.17 -43.95
C ALA A 528 22.94 -33.33 -45.18
N ALA A 529 21.99 -33.81 -45.98
CA ALA A 529 21.48 -33.08 -47.15
C ALA A 529 20.42 -32.01 -46.80
N VAL A 530 20.09 -31.84 -45.52
CA VAL A 530 19.02 -30.93 -45.03
C VAL A 530 19.57 -29.85 -44.08
N VAL A 531 20.90 -29.77 -43.92
CA VAL A 531 21.57 -28.76 -43.08
C VAL A 531 22.07 -27.60 -43.95
N ASP A 532 21.85 -26.36 -43.51
CA ASP A 532 22.21 -25.16 -44.28
C ASP A 532 23.74 -25.00 -44.44
N GLN A 533 24.22 -25.11 -45.67
CA GLN A 533 25.63 -24.91 -46.01
C GLN A 533 26.13 -23.46 -45.83
N ARG A 534 25.25 -22.48 -45.58
CA ARG A 534 25.68 -21.10 -45.22
C ARG A 534 26.32 -20.98 -43.85
N LEU A 535 26.30 -22.03 -43.03
CA LEU A 535 27.11 -22.16 -41.81
C LEU A 535 28.45 -22.89 -42.04
N ALA A 536 28.81 -23.20 -43.30
CA ALA A 536 30.08 -23.84 -43.66
C ALA A 536 30.88 -23.02 -44.69
N ASN A 537 32.09 -22.60 -44.30
CA ASN A 537 33.14 -22.05 -45.18
C ASN A 537 32.82 -20.80 -46.01
N ALA A 538 32.95 -19.63 -45.38
CA ALA A 538 33.62 -18.50 -46.02
C ALA A 538 35.11 -18.52 -45.63
N LYS A 539 36.03 -18.69 -46.60
CA LYS A 539 37.49 -18.68 -46.35
C LYS A 539 38.27 -18.31 -47.61
N GLY A 540 39.35 -17.52 -47.43
CA GLY A 540 40.25 -17.05 -48.49
C GLY A 540 39.97 -15.60 -48.93
N GLU A 541 40.97 -14.75 -49.20
CA GLU A 541 42.43 -14.91 -49.00
C GLU A 541 43.17 -13.56 -48.99
N GLY A 542 44.44 -13.53 -48.56
CA GLY A 542 45.30 -12.32 -48.44
C GLY A 542 45.70 -12.04 -46.98
N SER A 543 46.90 -12.41 -46.48
CA SER A 543 48.26 -11.89 -46.79
C SER A 543 48.49 -10.49 -46.19
N ASN A 544 49.52 -10.20 -45.36
CA ASN A 544 50.76 -10.96 -45.10
C ASN A 544 51.43 -10.68 -43.72
N ASN A 545 52.37 -11.55 -43.31
CA ASN A 545 53.44 -11.38 -42.30
C ASN A 545 53.13 -11.10 -40.80
N GLY A 546 53.79 -11.86 -39.90
CA GLY A 546 54.01 -11.48 -38.48
C GLY A 546 53.86 -12.60 -37.44
N SER A 547 54.97 -13.20 -36.99
CA SER A 547 55.01 -14.27 -35.96
C SER A 547 56.22 -14.08 -35.02
N PRO A 548 56.42 -14.82 -33.89
CA PRO A 548 55.59 -15.86 -33.25
C PRO A 548 55.51 -15.77 -31.68
N SER A 549 54.99 -16.85 -31.03
CA SER A 549 55.26 -17.32 -29.64
C SER A 549 54.37 -16.77 -28.48
N LYS A 550 54.08 -17.52 -27.38
CA LYS A 550 54.35 -18.94 -27.00
C LYS A 550 53.47 -19.38 -25.79
N LYS A 551 52.93 -20.62 -25.79
CA LYS A 551 52.54 -21.49 -24.62
C LYS A 551 51.46 -20.96 -23.62
N SER A 552 50.76 -21.78 -22.81
CA SER A 552 50.43 -23.23 -22.84
C SER A 552 49.27 -23.56 -21.87
N SER A 553 48.46 -24.56 -22.20
CA SER A 553 47.43 -25.23 -21.36
C SER A 553 48.00 -26.49 -20.65
N PRO A 554 47.27 -27.37 -19.90
CA PRO A 554 45.80 -27.48 -19.69
C PRO A 554 45.31 -27.90 -18.26
N SER A 555 44.02 -28.27 -18.19
CA SER A 555 43.38 -29.33 -17.35
C SER A 555 43.09 -29.15 -15.85
N SER A 556 41.82 -29.39 -15.52
CA SER A 556 41.25 -29.94 -14.27
C SER A 556 40.68 -31.36 -14.58
N PRO A 557 39.89 -32.06 -13.73
CA PRO A 557 39.63 -31.96 -12.28
C PRO A 557 39.82 -33.31 -11.52
N GLN A 558 39.57 -33.37 -10.20
CA GLN A 558 39.06 -34.60 -9.55
C GLN A 558 38.31 -34.33 -8.22
N LYS A 559 37.48 -35.30 -7.79
CA LYS A 559 36.68 -35.29 -6.54
C LYS A 559 37.38 -36.07 -5.42
N LEU A 560 37.04 -35.77 -4.16
CA LEU A 560 36.81 -36.81 -3.15
C LEU A 560 35.65 -36.41 -2.22
N VAL A 561 35.29 -37.27 -1.26
CA VAL A 561 33.98 -37.28 -0.58
C VAL A 561 34.10 -37.24 0.96
N VAL A 562 33.06 -36.71 1.58
CA VAL A 562 32.71 -36.66 3.02
C VAL A 562 33.00 -37.96 3.79
N LEU A 563 33.39 -37.82 5.06
CA LEU A 563 32.89 -38.65 6.16
C LEU A 563 32.57 -37.78 7.39
N GLU A 564 31.47 -38.10 8.06
CA GLU A 564 31.01 -37.50 9.32
C GLU A 564 31.55 -38.28 10.53
N MET A 565 31.40 -37.72 11.74
CA MET A 565 31.12 -38.48 12.97
C MET A 565 30.28 -37.63 13.93
N GLU A 566 29.45 -38.28 14.73
CA GLU A 566 28.24 -37.71 15.36
C GLU A 566 28.41 -37.29 16.84
N SER A 567 27.31 -36.79 17.43
CA SER A 567 27.15 -36.39 18.83
C SER A 567 26.85 -37.57 19.78
N PRO A 568 26.72 -37.30 21.10
CA PRO A 568 25.39 -37.23 21.73
C PRO A 568 25.21 -35.93 22.59
N PHE A 569 24.03 -35.33 22.82
CA PHE A 569 22.78 -35.79 23.48
C PHE A 569 22.99 -36.19 24.97
N LEU A 570 22.24 -35.75 26.00
CA LEU A 570 21.08 -34.85 26.26
C LEU A 570 21.37 -34.09 27.61
N ASP A 571 20.59 -33.19 28.23
CA ASP A 571 19.22 -32.61 28.09
C ASP A 571 19.14 -31.24 28.84
N GLY A 572 17.96 -30.61 28.93
CA GLY A 572 17.50 -30.03 30.23
C GLY A 572 17.28 -28.51 30.38
N SER A 573 16.01 -28.07 30.24
CA SER A 573 15.37 -26.92 30.92
C SER A 573 15.95 -25.48 30.83
N THR A 574 15.35 -24.68 29.94
CA THR A 574 14.79 -23.31 30.17
C THR A 574 15.30 -22.41 31.30
N THR A 575 15.80 -21.21 30.95
CA THR A 575 15.34 -19.90 31.51
C THR A 575 15.81 -18.72 30.64
N SER A 576 15.35 -17.49 30.92
CA SER A 576 15.38 -16.34 29.98
C SER A 576 16.12 -15.09 30.48
N SER A 577 16.90 -14.45 29.60
CA SER A 577 17.40 -13.06 29.73
C SER A 577 17.88 -12.56 28.35
N SER A 578 17.12 -11.72 27.64
CA SER A 578 17.13 -10.23 27.70
C SER A 578 18.38 -9.58 27.07
N HIS A 579 18.21 -8.92 25.92
CA HIS A 579 19.24 -8.09 25.27
C HIS A 579 18.68 -6.69 24.93
N GLU A 580 19.60 -5.75 24.69
CA GLU A 580 19.40 -4.29 24.65
C GLU A 580 18.33 -3.82 23.64
N GLU A 581 17.40 -2.96 24.10
CA GLU A 581 16.34 -2.38 23.26
C GLU A 581 16.88 -1.26 22.35
N ALA A 582 16.99 -1.57 21.06
CA ALA A 582 16.71 -0.58 20.01
C ALA A 582 15.17 -0.51 19.80
N VAL A 583 14.67 0.59 19.20
CA VAL A 583 13.25 0.71 18.83
C VAL A 583 12.95 -0.20 17.63
N VAL A 584 12.66 -1.47 17.91
CA VAL A 584 12.29 -2.48 16.93
C VAL A 584 10.79 -2.35 16.61
N LEU A 585 10.44 -2.09 15.34
CA LEU A 585 9.07 -2.28 14.87
C LEU A 585 8.69 -3.77 15.03
N HIS A 586 7.60 -4.04 15.74
CA HIS A 586 7.17 -5.42 15.99
C HIS A 586 6.83 -6.15 14.67
N SER A 587 7.60 -7.20 14.38
CA SER A 587 7.39 -8.06 13.23
C SER A 587 6.13 -8.92 13.35
N ALA A 588 5.44 -9.14 12.23
CA ALA A 588 4.33 -10.09 12.14
C ALA A 588 4.80 -11.56 12.38
N PRO A 589 3.90 -12.48 12.80
CA PRO A 589 4.30 -13.84 13.19
C PRO A 589 4.92 -14.64 12.03
N SER A 590 6.11 -15.18 12.24
CA SER A 590 6.89 -15.92 11.24
C SER A 590 6.42 -17.37 11.08
N THR A 591 6.16 -17.78 9.84
CA THR A 591 6.02 -19.20 9.44
C THR A 591 6.61 -19.43 8.05
N VAL A 592 7.22 -20.60 7.86
CA VAL A 592 7.95 -21.05 6.63
C VAL A 592 9.25 -20.27 6.35
N LEU A 593 10.32 -20.66 7.06
CA LEU A 593 11.69 -20.21 6.81
C LEU A 593 12.27 -20.81 5.52
N VAL A 594 12.86 -19.97 4.65
CA VAL A 594 13.80 -20.41 3.60
C VAL A 594 14.96 -19.40 3.46
N ASN A 595 16.16 -19.87 3.82
CA ASN A 595 17.48 -19.35 3.39
C ASN A 595 17.71 -17.83 3.40
N GLY A 596 18.01 -17.25 4.57
CA GLY A 596 18.92 -16.09 4.67
C GLY A 596 18.44 -14.75 4.09
N TRP A 597 17.13 -14.56 3.88
CA TRP A 597 16.53 -13.31 3.39
C TRP A 597 15.64 -12.62 4.45
N GLU A 598 15.73 -13.01 5.73
CA GLU A 598 14.89 -12.48 6.81
C GLU A 598 15.70 -11.98 8.02
N GLU A 599 16.11 -10.71 7.96
CA GLU A 599 16.40 -9.86 9.13
C GLU A 599 15.55 -8.58 9.04
N GLY A 600 14.30 -8.66 9.48
CA GLY A 600 13.47 -7.51 9.88
C GLY A 600 13.16 -6.36 8.90
N GLY A 601 13.72 -6.34 7.69
CA GLY A 601 13.78 -5.13 6.85
C GLY A 601 13.48 -5.31 5.36
N ASP A 602 13.45 -4.17 4.66
CA ASP A 602 13.07 -4.06 3.25
C ASP A 602 14.07 -4.71 2.26
N TYR A 603 13.54 -5.49 1.29
CA TYR A 603 14.29 -6.38 0.41
C TYR A 603 15.55 -5.75 -0.23
N PRO A 604 16.72 -6.43 -0.21
CA PRO A 604 17.92 -5.94 -0.88
C PRO A 604 17.72 -5.79 -2.40
N HIS A 605 18.57 -4.98 -3.03
CA HIS A 605 18.52 -4.80 -4.48
C HIS A 605 18.81 -6.12 -5.21
N VAL A 606 17.80 -6.67 -5.87
CA VAL A 606 17.89 -7.79 -6.82
C VAL A 606 18.96 -7.51 -7.88
N ARG A 607 19.96 -8.38 -7.97
CA ARG A 607 21.10 -8.32 -8.90
C ARG A 607 21.26 -9.59 -9.75
N SER A 608 20.80 -10.74 -9.27
CA SER A 608 20.90 -12.04 -9.96
C SER A 608 19.53 -12.66 -10.30
N PHE A 609 19.52 -13.67 -11.16
CA PHE A 609 18.32 -14.47 -11.43
C PHE A 609 17.93 -15.38 -10.23
N GLU A 610 18.90 -15.75 -9.39
CA GLU A 610 18.65 -16.52 -8.17
C GLU A 610 17.95 -15.65 -7.12
N ASP A 611 18.32 -14.38 -7.01
CA ASP A 611 17.63 -13.37 -6.19
C ASP A 611 16.17 -13.25 -6.62
N VAL A 612 15.90 -13.17 -7.94
CA VAL A 612 14.54 -13.16 -8.50
C VAL A 612 13.80 -14.43 -8.08
N ARG A 613 14.36 -15.62 -8.32
CA ARG A 613 13.72 -16.90 -8.01
C ARG A 613 13.37 -17.02 -6.51
N ASN A 614 14.26 -16.58 -5.63
CA ASN A 614 14.07 -16.65 -4.18
C ASN A 614 13.03 -15.63 -3.70
N LEU A 615 13.12 -14.36 -4.13
CA LEU A 615 12.11 -13.32 -3.90
C LEU A 615 10.71 -13.78 -4.33
N TRP A 616 10.61 -14.37 -5.52
CA TRP A 616 9.35 -14.91 -6.04
C TRP A 616 8.78 -16.01 -5.16
N TYR A 617 9.61 -16.96 -4.71
CA TYR A 617 9.16 -18.03 -3.81
C TYR A 617 8.65 -17.47 -2.48
N ILE A 618 9.39 -16.54 -1.87
CA ILE A 618 9.06 -15.94 -0.57
C ILE A 618 7.76 -15.10 -0.65
N GLU A 619 7.65 -14.18 -1.61
CA GLU A 619 6.41 -13.39 -1.77
C GLU A 619 5.21 -14.23 -2.21
N SER A 620 5.42 -15.33 -2.97
CA SER A 620 4.35 -16.28 -3.25
C SER A 620 3.83 -16.95 -1.99
N GLY A 621 4.74 -17.40 -1.10
CA GLY A 621 4.37 -17.99 0.18
C GLY A 621 3.60 -17.01 1.07
N LYS A 622 4.13 -15.78 1.21
CA LYS A 622 3.51 -14.69 2.00
C LYS A 622 2.16 -14.23 1.42
N LEU A 623 2.00 -14.22 0.10
CA LEU A 623 0.71 -13.94 -0.55
C LEU A 623 -0.31 -15.06 -0.31
N TRP A 624 0.04 -16.31 -0.62
CA TRP A 624 -0.95 -17.40 -0.64
C TRP A 624 -1.35 -17.90 0.74
N SER A 625 -0.51 -17.73 1.76
CA SER A 625 -0.91 -17.95 3.17
C SER A 625 -2.06 -17.03 3.60
N ILE A 626 -2.15 -15.83 3.02
CA ILE A 626 -3.22 -14.86 3.23
C ILE A 626 -4.38 -15.10 2.24
N ALA A 627 -4.08 -15.28 0.95
CA ALA A 627 -5.08 -15.33 -0.12
C ALA A 627 -5.95 -16.58 -0.11
N ALA A 628 -5.39 -17.78 0.08
CA ALA A 628 -6.17 -19.02 0.02
C ALA A 628 -7.26 -19.09 1.12
N PRO A 629 -6.98 -18.79 2.41
CA PRO A 629 -8.01 -18.75 3.44
C PRO A 629 -9.10 -17.69 3.21
N ILE A 630 -8.74 -16.49 2.72
CA ILE A 630 -9.72 -15.44 2.42
C ILE A 630 -10.62 -15.85 1.24
N ALA A 631 -10.03 -16.33 0.13
CA ALA A 631 -10.79 -16.78 -1.04
C ALA A 631 -11.74 -17.94 -0.69
N PHE A 632 -11.28 -18.91 0.10
CA PHE A 632 -12.12 -20.02 0.56
C PHE A 632 -13.27 -19.55 1.47
N ASN A 633 -13.02 -18.61 2.39
CA ASN A 633 -14.09 -17.97 3.17
C ASN A 633 -15.12 -17.28 2.27
N ILE A 634 -14.69 -16.49 1.28
CA ILE A 634 -15.60 -15.80 0.35
C ILE A 634 -16.44 -16.80 -0.45
N LEU A 635 -15.83 -17.88 -0.96
CA LEU A 635 -16.54 -18.95 -1.65
C LEU A 635 -17.56 -19.65 -0.74
N CYS A 636 -17.27 -19.85 0.56
CA CYS A 636 -18.24 -20.38 1.52
C CYS A 636 -19.43 -19.41 1.76
N ASN A 637 -19.17 -18.11 1.87
CA ASN A 637 -20.21 -17.08 1.99
C ASN A 637 -21.06 -16.94 0.71
N TYR A 638 -20.47 -17.13 -0.47
CA TYR A 638 -21.20 -17.26 -1.73
C TYR A 638 -22.05 -18.54 -1.76
N GLY A 639 -21.54 -19.63 -1.19
CA GLY A 639 -22.28 -20.87 -0.95
C GLY A 639 -23.57 -20.66 -0.15
N ILE A 640 -23.56 -19.84 0.90
CA ILE A 640 -24.76 -19.53 1.70
C ILE A 640 -25.89 -18.93 0.83
N ASN A 641 -25.54 -17.96 -0.02
CA ASN A 641 -26.49 -17.41 -1.01
C ASN A 641 -26.96 -18.47 -2.01
N SER A 642 -26.07 -19.34 -2.49
CA SER A 642 -26.41 -20.40 -3.43
C SER A 642 -27.38 -21.43 -2.82
N PHE A 643 -27.09 -21.95 -1.62
CA PHE A 643 -27.95 -22.93 -0.95
C PHE A 643 -29.29 -22.36 -0.50
N THR A 644 -29.36 -21.08 -0.10
CA THR A 644 -30.64 -20.39 0.15
C THR A 644 -31.55 -20.47 -1.09
N ASN A 645 -31.02 -20.13 -2.27
CA ASN A 645 -31.78 -20.23 -3.52
C ASN A 645 -32.13 -21.68 -3.87
N ILE A 646 -31.22 -22.64 -3.69
CA ILE A 646 -31.48 -24.07 -3.97
C ILE A 646 -32.64 -24.60 -3.11
N PHE A 647 -32.66 -24.35 -1.81
CA PHE A 647 -33.74 -24.83 -0.93
C PHE A 647 -35.07 -24.15 -1.26
N VAL A 648 -35.05 -22.85 -1.55
CA VAL A 648 -36.25 -22.10 -1.99
C VAL A 648 -36.80 -22.62 -3.32
N GLY A 649 -35.93 -23.04 -4.24
CA GLY A 649 -36.31 -23.65 -5.52
C GLY A 649 -37.14 -24.94 -5.39
N HIS A 650 -37.10 -25.59 -4.22
CA HIS A 650 -37.92 -26.77 -3.92
C HIS A 650 -39.26 -26.40 -3.25
N ILE A 651 -39.53 -25.12 -2.99
CA ILE A 651 -40.83 -24.61 -2.53
C ILE A 651 -41.72 -24.28 -3.74
N GLY A 652 -41.18 -23.53 -4.72
CA GLY A 652 -41.89 -23.13 -5.92
C GLY A 652 -41.14 -22.11 -6.78
N ASP A 653 -41.53 -21.99 -8.05
CA ASP A 653 -40.86 -21.11 -9.04
C ASP A 653 -41.04 -19.62 -8.72
N VAL A 654 -42.14 -19.24 -8.07
CA VAL A 654 -42.44 -17.84 -7.69
C VAL A 654 -41.58 -17.43 -6.51
N GLU A 655 -41.48 -18.30 -5.51
CA GLU A 655 -40.61 -18.20 -4.34
C GLU A 655 -39.15 -18.07 -4.75
N LEU A 656 -38.69 -18.95 -5.67
CA LEU A 656 -37.34 -18.91 -6.23
C LEU A 656 -37.06 -17.58 -6.95
N SER A 657 -37.97 -17.18 -7.86
CA SER A 657 -37.81 -15.93 -8.61
C SER A 657 -37.77 -14.71 -7.68
N ALA A 658 -38.63 -14.67 -6.67
CA ALA A 658 -38.71 -13.59 -5.71
C ALA A 658 -37.45 -13.47 -4.84
N ILE A 659 -36.96 -14.59 -4.30
CA ILE A 659 -35.77 -14.61 -3.44
C ILE A 659 -34.49 -14.38 -4.22
N ALA A 660 -34.37 -14.96 -5.42
CA ALA A 660 -33.23 -14.71 -6.30
C ALA A 660 -33.11 -13.22 -6.67
N ILE A 661 -34.23 -12.54 -6.93
CA ILE A 661 -34.28 -11.08 -7.18
C ILE A 661 -33.92 -10.30 -5.91
N SER A 662 -34.49 -10.65 -4.74
CA SER A 662 -34.17 -9.98 -3.47
C SER A 662 -32.68 -10.07 -3.14
N LEU A 663 -32.09 -11.27 -3.19
CA LEU A 663 -30.67 -11.48 -2.90
C LEU A 663 -29.76 -10.83 -3.97
N SER A 664 -30.02 -11.06 -5.25
CA SER A 664 -29.11 -10.64 -6.34
C SER A 664 -29.19 -9.16 -6.69
N VAL A 665 -30.28 -8.47 -6.34
CA VAL A 665 -30.50 -7.05 -6.63
C VAL A 665 -30.52 -6.21 -5.35
N ILE A 666 -31.41 -6.49 -4.40
CA ILE A 666 -31.60 -5.67 -3.21
C ILE A 666 -30.44 -5.88 -2.21
N ALA A 667 -30.18 -7.12 -1.81
CA ALA A 667 -29.11 -7.41 -0.85
C ALA A 667 -27.71 -7.16 -1.44
N ASN A 668 -27.49 -7.54 -2.71
CA ASN A 668 -26.23 -7.34 -3.42
C ASN A 668 -25.85 -5.85 -3.57
N PHE A 669 -26.83 -4.94 -3.73
CA PHE A 669 -26.59 -3.50 -3.74
C PHE A 669 -25.97 -3.01 -2.41
N SER A 670 -26.56 -3.42 -1.28
CA SER A 670 -26.02 -3.10 0.05
C SER A 670 -24.71 -3.80 0.34
N PHE A 671 -24.57 -5.06 -0.08
CA PHE A 671 -23.34 -5.84 0.05
C PHE A 671 -22.16 -5.10 -0.58
N GLY A 672 -22.28 -4.68 -1.84
CA GLY A 672 -21.22 -3.94 -2.54
C GLY A 672 -20.86 -2.61 -1.85
N PHE A 673 -21.87 -1.85 -1.42
CA PHE A 673 -21.66 -0.56 -0.74
C PHE A 673 -20.98 -0.73 0.63
N LEU A 674 -21.46 -1.66 1.47
CA LEU A 674 -20.92 -1.93 2.81
C LEU A 674 -19.52 -2.57 2.73
N LEU A 675 -19.29 -3.49 1.77
CA LEU A 675 -17.98 -4.07 1.53
C LEU A 675 -16.96 -2.99 1.15
N GLY A 676 -17.31 -2.11 0.21
CA GLY A 676 -16.44 -0.99 -0.16
C GLY A 676 -16.23 0.01 0.96
N MET A 677 -17.26 0.37 1.74
CA MET A 677 -17.07 1.21 2.93
C MET A 677 -16.11 0.57 3.96
N SER A 678 -16.17 -0.76 4.12
CA SER A 678 -15.30 -1.50 5.05
C SER A 678 -13.83 -1.57 4.58
N SER A 679 -13.57 -1.54 3.27
CA SER A 679 -12.21 -1.78 2.74
C SER A 679 -11.21 -0.69 3.14
N ALA A 680 -11.67 0.51 3.53
CA ALA A 680 -10.83 1.53 4.17
C ALA A 680 -10.11 1.04 5.45
N LEU A 681 -10.62 -0.01 6.11
CA LEU A 681 -9.90 -0.69 7.19
C LEU A 681 -8.68 -1.47 6.70
N GLU A 682 -8.64 -1.99 5.48
CA GLU A 682 -7.43 -2.67 4.96
C GLU A 682 -6.28 -1.67 4.83
N THR A 683 -6.58 -0.43 4.42
CA THR A 683 -5.65 0.69 4.44
C THR A 683 -5.20 0.99 5.88
N LEU A 684 -6.15 1.30 6.78
CA LEU A 684 -5.86 1.87 8.09
C LEU A 684 -5.35 0.83 9.11
N CYS A 685 -6.03 -0.30 9.26
CA CYS A 685 -5.58 -1.38 10.13
C CYS A 685 -4.29 -2.02 9.63
N GLY A 686 -4.08 -2.10 8.32
CA GLY A 686 -2.85 -2.66 7.76
C GLY A 686 -1.64 -1.74 7.91
N GLN A 687 -1.78 -0.45 7.56
CA GLN A 687 -0.71 0.53 7.78
C GLN A 687 -0.40 0.70 9.27
N ALA A 688 -1.41 0.63 10.16
CA ALA A 688 -1.20 0.63 11.60
C ALA A 688 -0.50 -0.64 12.12
N PHE A 689 -0.88 -1.81 11.62
CA PHE A 689 -0.25 -3.09 11.99
C PHE A 689 1.22 -3.13 11.56
N GLY A 690 1.52 -2.70 10.34
CA GLY A 690 2.90 -2.55 9.85
C GLY A 690 3.71 -1.53 10.66
N ALA A 691 3.10 -0.42 11.06
CA ALA A 691 3.73 0.60 11.90
C ALA A 691 3.81 0.22 13.40
N GLY A 692 3.49 -1.02 13.79
CA GLY A 692 3.50 -1.50 15.17
C GLY A 692 2.40 -0.94 16.08
N GLN A 693 1.48 -0.12 15.55
CA GLN A 693 0.34 0.48 16.28
C GLN A 693 -0.83 -0.51 16.36
N VAL A 694 -0.55 -1.69 16.92
CA VAL A 694 -1.46 -2.86 16.93
C VAL A 694 -2.75 -2.57 17.69
N ASP A 695 -2.69 -1.75 18.74
CA ASP A 695 -3.81 -1.28 19.56
C ASP A 695 -4.86 -0.46 18.78
N MET A 696 -4.40 0.38 17.85
CA MET A 696 -5.27 1.27 17.05
C MET A 696 -6.22 0.52 16.12
N LEU A 697 -5.91 -0.73 15.76
CA LEU A 697 -6.78 -1.60 14.96
C LEU A 697 -8.17 -1.77 15.61
N GLY A 698 -8.21 -1.92 16.94
CA GLY A 698 -9.47 -2.08 17.69
C GLY A 698 -10.32 -0.81 17.64
N VAL A 699 -9.67 0.36 17.70
CA VAL A 699 -10.31 1.67 17.61
C VAL A 699 -10.88 1.92 16.21
N TYR A 700 -10.11 1.60 15.16
CA TYR A 700 -10.58 1.72 13.77
C TYR A 700 -11.74 0.75 13.47
N MET A 701 -11.68 -0.49 13.97
CA MET A 701 -12.80 -1.44 13.84
C MET A 701 -14.08 -0.91 14.50
N GLN A 702 -13.99 -0.33 15.71
CA GLN A 702 -15.14 0.30 16.38
C GLN A 702 -15.68 1.51 15.60
N ARG A 703 -14.81 2.38 15.10
CA ARG A 703 -15.18 3.51 14.25
C ARG A 703 -15.91 3.04 12.98
N SER A 704 -15.45 1.94 12.38
CA SER A 704 -16.08 1.34 11.21
C SER A 704 -17.42 0.69 11.52
N TRP A 705 -17.59 0.00 12.66
CA TRP A 705 -18.90 -0.51 13.11
C TRP A 705 -19.93 0.62 13.22
N ILE A 706 -19.57 1.77 13.79
CA ILE A 706 -20.45 2.95 13.88
C ILE A 706 -20.86 3.42 12.48
N ILE A 707 -19.88 3.64 11.60
CA ILE A 707 -20.09 4.16 10.24
C ILE A 707 -20.94 3.19 9.39
N LEU A 708 -20.63 1.90 9.42
CA LEU A 708 -21.36 0.88 8.65
C LEU A 708 -22.78 0.64 9.21
N THR A 709 -23.00 0.80 10.51
CA THR A 709 -24.35 0.76 11.10
C THR A 709 -25.19 1.93 10.62
N VAL A 710 -24.63 3.15 10.56
CA VAL A 710 -25.30 4.32 9.97
C VAL A 710 -25.55 4.14 8.47
N ALA A 711 -24.64 3.50 7.75
CA ALA A 711 -24.84 3.12 6.35
C ALA A 711 -25.99 2.09 6.19
N CYS A 712 -26.09 1.08 7.06
CA CYS A 712 -27.20 0.12 7.05
C CYS A 712 -28.55 0.81 7.29
N ILE A 713 -28.62 1.75 8.23
CA ILE A 713 -29.83 2.58 8.46
C ILE A 713 -30.16 3.40 7.20
N SER A 714 -29.15 3.99 6.55
CA SER A 714 -29.30 4.77 5.32
C SER A 714 -29.77 3.94 4.11
N LEU A 715 -29.41 2.65 4.08
CA LEU A 715 -29.81 1.68 3.04
C LEU A 715 -31.15 0.99 3.32
N MET A 716 -31.63 1.00 4.57
CA MET A 716 -32.89 0.35 4.98
C MET A 716 -34.11 0.69 4.11
N PRO A 717 -34.31 1.94 3.62
CA PRO A 717 -35.41 2.26 2.70
C PRO A 717 -35.44 1.41 1.43
N LEU A 718 -34.29 0.93 0.93
CA LEU A 718 -34.22 0.07 -0.26
C LEU A 718 -34.91 -1.29 -0.03
N TYR A 719 -34.86 -1.83 1.19
CA TYR A 719 -35.53 -3.08 1.57
C TYR A 719 -37.00 -2.84 1.86
N ILE A 720 -37.32 -1.79 2.63
CA ILE A 720 -38.71 -1.43 2.97
C ILE A 720 -39.54 -1.14 1.72
N TYR A 721 -38.96 -0.41 0.76
CA TYR A 721 -39.61 -0.09 -0.51
C TYR A 721 -39.25 -1.05 -1.66
N ALA A 722 -38.67 -2.22 -1.36
CA ALA A 722 -38.30 -3.20 -2.38
C ALA A 722 -39.50 -3.61 -3.27
N THR A 723 -40.69 -3.83 -2.70
CA THR A 723 -41.90 -4.15 -3.48
C THR A 723 -42.28 -3.07 -4.50
N PRO A 724 -42.52 -1.79 -4.13
CA PRO A 724 -42.84 -0.76 -5.11
C PRO A 724 -41.68 -0.45 -6.07
N VAL A 725 -40.42 -0.55 -5.63
CA VAL A 725 -39.25 -0.42 -6.52
C VAL A 725 -39.22 -1.53 -7.58
N LEU A 726 -39.42 -2.79 -7.20
CA LEU A 726 -39.46 -3.91 -8.15
C LEU A 726 -40.68 -3.82 -9.09
N LYS A 727 -41.85 -3.39 -8.60
CA LYS A 727 -43.03 -3.13 -9.44
C LYS A 727 -42.78 -1.98 -10.44
N LEU A 728 -42.09 -0.91 -10.03
CA LEU A 728 -41.69 0.19 -10.90
C LEU A 728 -40.66 -0.26 -11.96
N LEU A 729 -39.78 -1.20 -11.61
CA LEU A 729 -38.86 -1.89 -12.53
C LEU A 729 -39.54 -2.97 -13.39
N GLY A 730 -40.87 -3.05 -13.39
CA GLY A 730 -41.66 -3.93 -14.26
C GLY A 730 -41.80 -5.38 -13.79
N GLN A 731 -41.42 -5.71 -12.55
CA GLN A 731 -41.58 -7.08 -12.03
C GLN A 731 -43.05 -7.45 -11.79
N ARG A 732 -43.37 -8.73 -12.01
CA ARG A 732 -44.71 -9.29 -11.81
C ARG A 732 -45.15 -9.10 -10.36
N GLY A 733 -46.42 -8.76 -10.15
CA GLY A 733 -46.89 -8.24 -8.87
C GLY A 733 -46.63 -9.17 -7.68
N ASP A 734 -46.95 -10.46 -7.85
CA ASP A 734 -46.71 -11.54 -6.88
C ASP A 734 -45.22 -11.75 -6.57
N ILE A 735 -44.37 -11.76 -7.59
CA ILE A 735 -42.91 -11.87 -7.44
C ILE A 735 -42.38 -10.66 -6.66
N ALA A 736 -42.83 -9.44 -7.00
CA ALA A 736 -42.38 -8.22 -6.33
C ALA A 736 -42.93 -8.06 -4.90
N ASP A 737 -44.17 -8.51 -4.63
CA ASP A 737 -44.74 -8.56 -3.29
C ASP A 737 -44.01 -9.57 -2.41
N MET A 738 -43.68 -10.75 -2.93
CA MET A 738 -42.92 -11.77 -2.20
C MET A 738 -41.44 -11.38 -2.03
N ALA A 739 -40.81 -10.82 -3.06
CA ALA A 739 -39.42 -10.38 -3.01
C ALA A 739 -39.22 -9.26 -2.00
N GLY A 740 -40.14 -8.29 -1.93
CA GLY A 740 -40.07 -7.23 -0.91
C GLY A 740 -40.40 -7.71 0.50
N ARG A 741 -41.31 -8.67 0.67
CA ARG A 741 -41.51 -9.35 1.97
C ARG A 741 -40.23 -10.05 2.44
N PHE A 742 -39.56 -10.79 1.55
CA PHE A 742 -38.28 -11.43 1.87
C PHE A 742 -37.17 -10.40 2.14
N SER A 743 -37.09 -9.32 1.35
CA SER A 743 -36.17 -8.19 1.60
C SER A 743 -36.36 -7.62 3.00
N ILE A 744 -37.61 -7.36 3.43
CA ILE A 744 -37.91 -6.87 4.78
C ILE A 744 -37.49 -7.90 5.85
N GLN A 745 -37.66 -9.19 5.59
CA GLN A 745 -37.24 -10.25 6.50
C GLN A 745 -35.72 -10.28 6.69
N ILE A 746 -34.91 -10.18 5.63
CA ILE A 746 -33.44 -10.25 5.69
C ILE A 746 -32.72 -8.94 6.09
N ILE A 747 -33.45 -7.93 6.60
CA ILE A 747 -32.85 -6.71 7.16
C ILE A 747 -31.84 -7.03 8.29
N PRO A 748 -32.05 -8.01 9.21
CA PRO A 748 -31.06 -8.37 10.22
C PRO A 748 -29.73 -8.83 9.61
N GLN A 749 -29.75 -9.57 8.50
CA GLN A 749 -28.52 -9.96 7.79
C GLN A 749 -27.74 -8.74 7.29
N MET A 750 -28.39 -7.69 6.78
CA MET A 750 -27.69 -6.45 6.38
C MET A 750 -26.93 -5.84 7.57
N PHE A 751 -27.54 -5.79 8.76
CA PHE A 751 -26.85 -5.31 9.96
C PHE A 751 -25.73 -6.25 10.41
N SER A 752 -25.85 -7.56 10.20
CA SER A 752 -24.74 -8.49 10.45
C SER A 752 -23.51 -8.18 9.60
N LEU A 753 -23.67 -7.68 8.36
CA LEU A 753 -22.56 -7.31 7.46
C LEU A 753 -21.71 -6.16 8.00
N ALA A 754 -22.32 -5.18 8.69
CA ALA A 754 -21.60 -4.07 9.32
C ALA A 754 -20.59 -4.55 10.36
N ILE A 755 -20.90 -5.63 11.08
CA ILE A 755 -19.98 -6.27 12.02
C ILE A 755 -19.01 -7.20 11.28
N ASN A 756 -19.52 -8.06 10.39
CA ASN A 756 -18.77 -9.07 9.65
C ASN A 756 -17.61 -8.46 8.88
N PHE A 757 -17.86 -7.44 8.05
CA PHE A 757 -16.80 -6.87 7.23
C PHE A 757 -15.71 -6.18 8.07
N SER A 758 -16.08 -5.44 9.12
CA SER A 758 -15.10 -4.80 10.01
C SER A 758 -14.24 -5.81 10.76
N THR A 759 -14.85 -6.89 11.27
CA THR A 759 -14.13 -7.97 11.95
C THR A 759 -13.25 -8.78 10.99
N GLN A 760 -13.72 -9.02 9.76
CA GLN A 760 -12.89 -9.59 8.69
C GLN A 760 -11.68 -8.70 8.41
N LYS A 761 -11.84 -7.38 8.21
CA LYS A 761 -10.70 -6.50 7.89
C LYS A 761 -9.71 -6.38 9.05
N PHE A 762 -10.19 -6.33 10.29
CA PHE A 762 -9.36 -6.37 11.51
C PHE A 762 -8.52 -7.65 11.59
N LEU A 763 -9.10 -8.82 11.29
CA LEU A 763 -8.39 -10.10 11.28
C LEU A 763 -7.48 -10.28 10.06
N GLN A 764 -7.89 -9.76 8.90
CA GLN A 764 -7.13 -9.78 7.65
C GLN A 764 -5.83 -8.96 7.77
N ALA A 765 -5.88 -7.75 8.31
CA ALA A 765 -4.68 -6.92 8.55
C ALA A 765 -3.61 -7.65 9.39
N GLN A 766 -4.03 -8.33 10.47
CA GLN A 766 -3.16 -9.15 11.33
C GLN A 766 -2.70 -10.48 10.69
N SER A 767 -3.09 -10.76 9.43
CA SER A 767 -2.92 -12.07 8.78
C SER A 767 -3.55 -13.25 9.53
N LYS A 768 -4.46 -13.00 10.48
CA LYS A 768 -5.22 -14.00 11.25
C LYS A 768 -6.40 -14.53 10.44
N VAL A 769 -6.14 -14.98 9.22
CA VAL A 769 -7.17 -15.35 8.22
C VAL A 769 -7.66 -16.79 8.33
N GLY A 770 -6.91 -17.69 8.98
CA GLY A 770 -7.29 -19.10 9.14
C GLY A 770 -8.61 -19.30 9.88
N ILE A 771 -8.92 -18.45 10.88
CA ILE A 771 -10.22 -18.49 11.57
C ILE A 771 -11.37 -18.08 10.64
N LEU A 772 -11.15 -17.19 9.68
CA LEU A 772 -12.19 -16.78 8.72
C LEU A 772 -12.58 -17.94 7.81
N ALA A 773 -11.60 -18.71 7.32
CA ALA A 773 -11.84 -19.92 6.54
C ALA A 773 -12.68 -20.96 7.33
N TRP A 774 -12.33 -21.21 8.59
CA TRP A 774 -13.08 -22.14 9.45
C TRP A 774 -14.48 -21.64 9.80
N VAL A 775 -14.65 -20.36 10.15
CA VAL A 775 -15.97 -19.77 10.44
C VAL A 775 -16.87 -19.82 9.19
N GLY A 776 -16.35 -19.44 8.01
CA GLY A 776 -17.10 -19.52 6.75
C GLY A 776 -17.54 -20.95 6.40
N PHE A 777 -16.64 -21.93 6.55
CA PHE A 777 -16.94 -23.34 6.28
C PHE A 777 -17.98 -23.92 7.25
N VAL A 778 -17.79 -23.72 8.56
CA VAL A 778 -18.73 -24.21 9.59
C VAL A 778 -20.09 -23.53 9.43
N ALA A 779 -20.12 -22.22 9.15
CA ALA A 779 -21.37 -21.51 8.90
C ALA A 779 -22.10 -22.02 7.65
N LEU A 780 -21.40 -22.37 6.57
CA LEU A 780 -22.02 -22.98 5.39
C LEU A 780 -22.65 -24.35 5.72
N VAL A 781 -21.96 -25.22 6.45
CA VAL A 781 -22.49 -26.53 6.86
C VAL A 781 -23.71 -26.38 7.78
N LEU A 782 -23.64 -25.48 8.77
CA LEU A 782 -24.77 -25.17 9.65
C LEU A 782 -25.94 -24.55 8.87
N HIS A 783 -25.69 -23.65 7.94
CA HIS A 783 -26.70 -23.01 7.11
C HIS A 783 -27.52 -24.03 6.30
N ILE A 784 -26.85 -25.02 5.67
CA ILE A 784 -27.51 -26.11 4.94
C ILE A 784 -28.41 -26.94 5.89
N GLY A 785 -27.93 -27.23 7.11
CA GLY A 785 -28.72 -27.93 8.13
C GLY A 785 -29.94 -27.14 8.62
N VAL A 786 -29.79 -25.83 8.85
CA VAL A 786 -30.88 -24.94 9.29
C VAL A 786 -31.89 -24.71 8.17
N LEU A 787 -31.45 -24.59 6.90
CA LEU A 787 -32.34 -24.55 5.73
C LEU A 787 -33.19 -25.83 5.63
N PHE A 788 -32.57 -27.01 5.74
CA PHE A 788 -33.29 -28.28 5.74
C PHE A 788 -34.31 -28.35 6.89
N LEU A 789 -33.93 -27.93 8.09
CA LEU A 789 -34.83 -27.91 9.23
C LEU A 789 -36.02 -26.94 9.03
N PHE A 790 -35.76 -25.69 8.64
CA PHE A 790 -36.81 -24.67 8.57
C PHE A 790 -37.68 -24.78 7.31
N VAL A 791 -37.11 -25.13 6.17
CA VAL A 791 -37.82 -25.24 4.88
C VAL A 791 -38.43 -26.63 4.70
N SER A 792 -37.67 -27.71 4.90
CA SER A 792 -38.12 -29.07 4.59
C SER A 792 -38.89 -29.73 5.75
N VAL A 793 -38.43 -29.56 7.00
CA VAL A 793 -39.06 -30.20 8.18
C VAL A 793 -40.17 -29.34 8.78
N PHE A 794 -39.88 -28.09 9.17
CA PHE A 794 -40.84 -27.18 9.80
C PHE A 794 -41.79 -26.49 8.80
N LYS A 795 -41.45 -26.50 7.50
CA LYS A 795 -42.26 -25.95 6.40
C LYS A 795 -42.63 -24.48 6.57
N TRP A 796 -41.71 -23.68 7.12
CA TRP A 796 -41.84 -22.22 7.22
C TRP A 796 -41.65 -21.48 5.88
N GLY A 797 -41.42 -22.22 4.79
CA GLY A 797 -41.32 -21.69 3.43
C GLY A 797 -40.24 -20.62 3.29
N THR A 798 -40.57 -19.55 2.57
CA THR A 798 -39.67 -18.41 2.32
C THR A 798 -39.23 -17.68 3.59
N ALA A 799 -40.09 -17.60 4.61
CA ALA A 799 -39.73 -17.05 5.92
C ALA A 799 -38.72 -17.94 6.66
N GLY A 800 -38.79 -19.26 6.48
CA GLY A 800 -37.78 -20.21 6.96
C GLY A 800 -36.42 -20.00 6.29
N ALA A 801 -36.41 -19.75 4.97
CA ALA A 801 -35.19 -19.42 4.25
C ALA A 801 -34.57 -18.08 4.71
N ALA A 802 -35.40 -17.05 4.95
CA ALA A 802 -34.93 -15.77 5.47
C ALA A 802 -34.29 -15.93 6.85
N ALA A 803 -35.00 -16.59 7.79
CA ALA A 803 -34.49 -16.84 9.13
C ALA A 803 -33.18 -17.66 9.12
N ALA A 804 -33.06 -18.66 8.24
CA ALA A 804 -31.81 -19.41 8.08
C ALA A 804 -30.65 -18.52 7.58
N TYR A 805 -30.93 -17.58 6.67
CA TYR A 805 -29.96 -16.62 6.14
C TYR A 805 -29.52 -15.58 7.20
N ASP A 806 -30.46 -15.00 7.95
CA ASP A 806 -30.20 -14.09 9.06
C ASP A 806 -29.37 -14.75 10.17
N ILE A 807 -29.79 -15.94 10.62
CA ILE A 807 -29.06 -16.71 11.65
C ILE A 807 -27.63 -16.98 11.21
N SER A 808 -27.42 -17.33 9.93
CA SER A 808 -26.08 -17.65 9.42
C SER A 808 -25.18 -16.42 9.35
N GLY A 809 -25.72 -15.27 8.92
CA GLY A 809 -25.00 -13.99 8.94
C GLY A 809 -24.60 -13.59 10.37
N TRP A 810 -25.51 -13.66 11.32
CA TRP A 810 -25.23 -13.34 12.73
C TRP A 810 -24.27 -14.33 13.40
N ILE A 811 -24.35 -15.63 13.11
CA ILE A 811 -23.36 -16.62 13.59
C ILE A 811 -21.95 -16.26 13.10
N ILE A 812 -21.79 -15.90 11.82
CA ILE A 812 -20.48 -15.51 11.25
C ILE A 812 -19.92 -14.26 11.93
N SER A 813 -20.76 -13.24 12.15
CA SER A 813 -20.35 -12.00 12.82
C SER A 813 -20.00 -12.21 14.29
N LEU A 814 -20.84 -12.94 15.04
CA LEU A 814 -20.64 -13.19 16.47
C LEU A 814 -19.44 -14.11 16.72
N ALA A 815 -19.22 -15.14 15.89
CA ALA A 815 -18.04 -16.01 16.01
C ALA A 815 -16.72 -15.24 15.84
N GLN A 816 -16.68 -14.28 14.90
CA GLN A 816 -15.51 -13.41 14.72
C GLN A 816 -15.32 -12.45 15.89
N VAL A 817 -16.40 -11.82 16.39
CA VAL A 817 -16.32 -10.96 17.59
C VAL A 817 -15.80 -11.75 18.80
N VAL A 818 -16.36 -12.94 19.07
CA VAL A 818 -15.91 -13.81 20.18
C VAL A 818 -14.44 -14.19 20.03
N TYR A 819 -13.98 -14.52 18.81
CA TYR A 819 -12.57 -14.80 18.56
C TYR A 819 -11.67 -13.59 18.84
N ILE A 820 -12.07 -12.39 18.41
CA ILE A 820 -11.33 -11.15 18.65
C ILE A 820 -11.22 -10.84 20.14
N LEU A 821 -12.33 -10.94 20.88
CA LEU A 821 -12.37 -10.72 22.33
C LEU A 821 -11.50 -11.71 23.12
N GLY A 822 -11.42 -12.97 22.68
CA GLY A 822 -10.62 -14.01 23.35
C GLY A 822 -9.13 -14.01 22.98
N TRP A 823 -8.80 -13.87 21.70
CA TRP A 823 -7.48 -14.20 21.13
C TRP A 823 -6.75 -13.02 20.43
N CYS A 824 -7.30 -11.80 20.47
CA CYS A 824 -6.66 -10.60 19.90
C CYS A 824 -6.42 -9.50 20.94
N LYS A 825 -6.05 -9.87 22.18
CA LYS A 825 -5.86 -8.97 23.34
C LYS A 825 -4.84 -7.84 23.15
N ASP A 826 -3.97 -7.93 22.15
CA ASP A 826 -3.00 -6.89 21.81
C ASP A 826 -3.65 -5.80 20.96
N ALA A 827 -4.47 -6.21 19.99
CA ALA A 827 -5.20 -5.33 19.07
C ALA A 827 -6.59 -4.92 19.57
N TRP A 828 -7.08 -5.53 20.65
CA TRP A 828 -8.35 -5.19 21.29
C TRP A 828 -8.15 -4.98 22.79
N LYS A 829 -8.24 -3.72 23.23
CA LYS A 829 -8.16 -3.31 24.64
C LYS A 829 -9.53 -3.03 25.30
N GLY A 830 -10.62 -3.16 24.54
CA GLY A 830 -11.98 -2.79 24.97
C GLY A 830 -12.57 -1.66 24.13
N PHE A 831 -13.75 -1.17 24.53
CA PHE A 831 -14.40 -0.02 23.89
C PHE A 831 -13.67 1.28 24.23
N SER A 832 -13.48 2.16 23.24
CA SER A 832 -12.79 3.44 23.42
C SER A 832 -13.53 4.61 22.79
N TRP A 833 -13.60 5.74 23.50
CA TRP A 833 -14.15 7.00 23.00
C TRP A 833 -13.37 7.54 21.79
N LEU A 834 -12.11 7.13 21.61
CA LEU A 834 -11.29 7.46 20.44
C LEU A 834 -11.91 6.97 19.12
N ALA A 835 -12.84 6.00 19.16
CA ALA A 835 -13.62 5.58 18.01
C ALA A 835 -14.42 6.74 17.38
N PHE A 836 -14.89 7.71 18.18
CA PHE A 836 -15.70 8.85 17.70
C PHE A 836 -14.86 10.04 17.19
N LYS A 837 -13.58 10.13 17.56
CA LYS A 837 -12.67 11.22 17.14
C LYS A 837 -12.45 11.19 15.61
N ASP A 838 -12.49 12.36 14.97
CA ASP A 838 -12.28 12.56 13.53
C ASP A 838 -13.06 11.65 12.56
N ILE A 839 -14.25 11.21 12.99
CA ILE A 839 -15.09 10.25 12.26
C ILE A 839 -15.42 10.70 10.82
N TRP A 840 -15.52 12.00 10.56
CA TRP A 840 -15.81 12.56 9.23
C TRP A 840 -14.69 12.32 8.21
N SER A 841 -13.43 12.26 8.64
CA SER A 841 -12.30 11.90 7.78
C SER A 841 -12.36 10.42 7.39
N PHE A 842 -12.72 9.53 8.33
CA PHE A 842 -12.96 8.12 8.05
C PHE A 842 -14.14 7.93 7.08
N VAL A 843 -15.26 8.65 7.29
CA VAL A 843 -16.43 8.61 6.39
C VAL A 843 -16.05 8.97 4.96
N LYS A 844 -15.24 10.02 4.72
CA LYS A 844 -14.76 10.37 3.38
C LYS A 844 -13.96 9.22 2.73
N LEU A 845 -13.05 8.60 3.50
CA LEU A 845 -12.21 7.50 3.02
C LEU A 845 -13.03 6.24 2.69
N SER A 846 -13.99 5.87 3.55
CA SER A 846 -14.94 4.77 3.31
C SER A 846 -15.86 5.04 2.12
N VAL A 847 -16.42 6.25 1.97
CA VAL A 847 -17.32 6.58 0.86
C VAL A 847 -16.57 6.56 -0.49
N ALA A 848 -15.33 7.04 -0.55
CA ALA A 848 -14.50 6.92 -1.76
C ALA A 848 -14.28 5.46 -2.17
N SER A 849 -14.04 4.59 -1.18
CA SER A 849 -13.85 3.14 -1.36
C SER A 849 -15.14 2.43 -1.82
N ALA A 850 -16.28 2.82 -1.23
CA ALA A 850 -17.62 2.34 -1.62
C ALA A 850 -17.96 2.72 -3.07
N VAL A 851 -17.74 3.99 -3.45
CA VAL A 851 -17.96 4.45 -4.82
C VAL A 851 -17.08 3.69 -5.81
N MET A 852 -15.80 3.45 -5.48
CA MET A 852 -14.88 2.69 -6.34
C MET A 852 -15.42 1.29 -6.67
N LEU A 853 -15.80 0.49 -5.66
CA LEU A 853 -16.30 -0.88 -5.87
C LEU A 853 -17.73 -0.92 -6.43
N CYS A 854 -18.62 0.00 -6.04
CA CYS A 854 -19.95 0.09 -6.63
C CYS A 854 -19.89 0.41 -8.14
N LEU A 855 -18.97 1.28 -8.58
CA LEU A 855 -18.75 1.53 -10.00
C LEU A 855 -18.22 0.30 -10.76
N GLU A 856 -17.48 -0.60 -10.11
CA GLU A 856 -17.04 -1.87 -10.72
C GLU A 856 -18.20 -2.87 -10.82
N ILE A 857 -18.94 -3.09 -9.72
CA ILE A 857 -20.04 -4.06 -9.66
C ILE A 857 -21.21 -3.64 -10.55
N TRP A 858 -21.67 -2.39 -10.44
CA TRP A 858 -22.83 -1.89 -11.18
C TRP A 858 -22.54 -1.71 -12.68
N TYR A 859 -21.28 -1.55 -13.08
CA TYR A 859 -20.89 -1.58 -14.48
C TYR A 859 -21.24 -2.92 -15.10
N PHE A 860 -20.79 -4.04 -14.52
CA PHE A 860 -21.17 -5.36 -15.00
C PHE A 860 -22.68 -5.62 -14.89
N MET A 861 -23.38 -5.17 -13.85
CA MET A 861 -24.86 -5.30 -13.80
C MET A 861 -25.57 -4.55 -14.95
N SER A 862 -24.99 -3.46 -15.44
CA SER A 862 -25.54 -2.70 -16.57
C SER A 862 -25.59 -3.51 -17.88
N ILE A 863 -24.75 -4.53 -18.06
CA ILE A 863 -24.78 -5.37 -19.28
C ILE A 863 -26.07 -6.19 -19.39
N ILE A 864 -26.63 -6.63 -18.26
CA ILE A 864 -27.87 -7.42 -18.22
C ILE A 864 -29.06 -6.51 -18.58
N VAL A 865 -29.12 -5.31 -17.99
CA VAL A 865 -30.17 -4.31 -18.28
C VAL A 865 -30.12 -3.86 -19.74
N LEU A 866 -28.92 -3.59 -20.27
CA LEU A 866 -28.73 -3.16 -21.66
C LEU A 866 -28.96 -4.27 -22.69
N THR A 867 -28.90 -5.54 -22.33
CA THR A 867 -29.16 -6.66 -23.26
C THR A 867 -30.61 -7.14 -23.24
N GLY A 868 -31.35 -6.89 -22.16
CA GLY A 868 -32.80 -7.16 -22.08
C GLY A 868 -33.67 -6.30 -23.01
N HIS A 869 -33.11 -5.27 -23.65
CA HIS A 869 -33.78 -4.37 -24.59
C HIS A 869 -33.41 -4.63 -26.07
N LEU A 870 -32.76 -5.76 -26.37
CA LEU A 870 -32.44 -6.21 -27.74
C LEU A 870 -33.62 -6.93 -28.42
N GLU A 871 -33.55 -7.11 -29.74
CA GLU A 871 -34.60 -7.74 -30.56
C GLU A 871 -34.86 -9.23 -30.19
N ASP A 872 -33.85 -9.96 -29.69
CA ASP A 872 -33.94 -11.36 -29.20
C ASP A 872 -33.62 -11.46 -27.68
N PRO A 873 -34.38 -10.83 -26.77
CA PRO A 873 -33.94 -10.57 -25.40
C PRO A 873 -33.80 -11.86 -24.56
N VAL A 874 -34.60 -12.89 -24.84
CA VAL A 874 -34.57 -14.18 -24.12
C VAL A 874 -33.25 -14.94 -24.38
N ILE A 875 -32.80 -15.00 -25.64
CA ILE A 875 -31.54 -15.67 -25.98
C ILE A 875 -30.37 -14.78 -25.56
N ALA A 876 -30.49 -13.46 -25.76
CA ALA A 876 -29.49 -12.47 -25.38
C ALA A 876 -29.14 -12.51 -23.89
N VAL A 877 -30.14 -12.30 -23.01
CA VAL A 877 -29.95 -12.26 -21.55
C VAL A 877 -29.68 -13.67 -21.00
N GLY A 878 -30.34 -14.71 -21.51
CA GLY A 878 -30.13 -16.08 -21.03
C GLY A 878 -28.70 -16.57 -21.26
N SER A 879 -28.16 -16.41 -22.47
CA SER A 879 -26.78 -16.80 -22.77
C SER A 879 -25.74 -15.94 -22.05
N LEU A 880 -26.00 -14.64 -21.89
CA LEU A 880 -25.17 -13.74 -21.10
C LEU A 880 -25.14 -14.14 -19.61
N SER A 881 -26.30 -14.44 -19.02
CA SER A 881 -26.43 -14.78 -17.60
C SER A 881 -25.65 -16.06 -17.25
N ILE A 882 -25.71 -17.09 -18.10
CA ILE A 882 -24.91 -18.31 -17.96
C ILE A 882 -23.41 -18.00 -17.91
N CYS A 883 -22.92 -17.16 -18.83
CA CYS A 883 -21.51 -16.75 -18.82
C CYS A 883 -21.15 -15.87 -17.61
N MET A 884 -22.06 -14.98 -17.18
CA MET A 884 -21.85 -14.11 -16.01
C MET A 884 -21.86 -14.88 -14.69
N ASN A 885 -22.55 -16.03 -14.59
CA ASN A 885 -22.47 -16.92 -13.45
C ASN A 885 -21.04 -17.51 -13.30
N LEU A 886 -20.45 -17.98 -14.40
CA LEU A 886 -19.06 -18.48 -14.41
C LEU A 886 -18.04 -17.38 -14.09
N ASN A 887 -18.24 -16.18 -14.65
CA ASN A 887 -17.46 -14.99 -14.26
C ASN A 887 -17.63 -14.64 -12.77
N GLY A 888 -18.79 -14.89 -12.18
CA GLY A 888 -19.06 -14.69 -10.75
C GLY A 888 -18.20 -15.60 -9.85
N TRP A 889 -18.09 -16.88 -10.18
CA TRP A 889 -17.23 -17.82 -9.45
C TRP A 889 -15.75 -17.42 -9.49
N GLU A 890 -15.24 -17.01 -10.65
CA GLU A 890 -13.87 -16.50 -10.76
C GLU A 890 -13.70 -15.15 -10.04
N GLY A 891 -14.69 -14.27 -10.13
CA GLY A 891 -14.71 -12.99 -9.41
C GLY A 891 -14.59 -13.17 -7.89
N MET A 892 -15.25 -14.17 -7.30
CA MET A 892 -15.12 -14.47 -5.86
C MET A 892 -13.69 -14.90 -5.47
N LEU A 893 -12.98 -15.64 -6.33
CA LEU A 893 -11.58 -15.97 -6.15
C LEU A 893 -10.70 -14.70 -6.19
N PHE A 894 -10.90 -13.82 -7.18
CA PHE A 894 -10.10 -12.60 -7.31
C PHE A 894 -10.43 -11.51 -6.29
N ILE A 895 -11.64 -11.48 -5.71
CA ILE A 895 -11.94 -10.67 -4.51
C ILE A 895 -11.14 -11.18 -3.30
N GLY A 896 -10.88 -12.49 -3.21
CA GLY A 896 -9.99 -13.05 -2.18
C GLY A 896 -8.53 -12.62 -2.34
N ILE A 897 -8.03 -12.61 -3.58
CA ILE A 897 -6.66 -12.14 -3.89
C ILE A 897 -6.54 -10.62 -3.73
N ASN A 898 -7.56 -9.85 -4.10
CA ASN A 898 -7.69 -8.40 -3.86
C ASN A 898 -7.48 -8.04 -2.38
N ALA A 899 -8.20 -8.70 -1.46
CA ALA A 899 -8.06 -8.45 -0.03
C ALA A 899 -6.66 -8.84 0.50
N ALA A 900 -6.08 -9.94 -0.02
CA ALA A 900 -4.74 -10.38 0.38
C ALA A 900 -3.63 -9.43 -0.07
N ILE A 901 -3.67 -8.91 -1.30
CA ILE A 901 -2.69 -7.93 -1.76
C ILE A 901 -2.91 -6.55 -1.12
N SER A 902 -4.16 -6.19 -0.81
CA SER A 902 -4.49 -4.97 -0.06
C SER A 902 -3.78 -4.99 1.31
N VAL A 903 -3.93 -6.07 2.07
CA VAL A 903 -3.21 -6.31 3.35
C VAL A 903 -1.69 -6.34 3.16
N ARG A 904 -1.18 -7.10 2.18
CA ARG A 904 0.27 -7.24 1.96
C ARG A 904 0.91 -5.87 1.65
N VAL A 905 0.24 -5.04 0.86
CA VAL A 905 0.71 -3.67 0.54
C VAL A 905 0.56 -2.73 1.72
N SER A 906 -0.59 -2.69 2.42
CA SER A 906 -0.77 -1.76 3.54
C SER A 906 0.17 -2.07 4.71
N ASN A 907 0.39 -3.36 5.03
CA ASN A 907 1.34 -3.78 6.06
C ASN A 907 2.79 -3.37 5.71
N GLU A 908 3.26 -3.63 4.48
CA GLU A 908 4.64 -3.27 4.10
C GLU A 908 4.83 -1.74 3.95
N LEU A 909 3.80 -1.01 3.51
CA LEU A 909 3.83 0.47 3.53
C LEU A 909 3.89 1.02 4.96
N GLY A 910 3.13 0.43 5.90
CA GLY A 910 3.18 0.79 7.32
C GLY A 910 4.51 0.44 7.99
N SER A 911 5.14 -0.66 7.58
CA SER A 911 6.46 -1.10 8.07
C SER A 911 7.63 -0.27 7.51
N GLY A 912 7.36 0.63 6.55
CA GLY A 912 8.41 1.42 5.90
C GLY A 912 9.19 0.68 4.82
N HIS A 913 8.61 -0.35 4.19
CA HIS A 913 9.28 -1.26 3.25
C HIS A 913 8.84 -1.04 1.78
N PRO A 914 9.40 -0.04 1.08
CA PRO A 914 8.97 0.33 -0.27
C PRO A 914 9.31 -0.73 -1.34
N ARG A 915 10.36 -1.56 -1.16
CA ARG A 915 10.67 -2.64 -2.09
C ARG A 915 9.79 -3.87 -1.84
N ALA A 916 9.47 -4.22 -0.60
CA ALA A 916 8.51 -5.28 -0.29
C ALA A 916 7.11 -4.99 -0.83
N ALA A 917 6.57 -3.79 -0.55
CA ALA A 917 5.30 -3.34 -1.12
C ALA A 917 5.31 -3.40 -2.66
N LYS A 918 6.39 -2.91 -3.30
CA LYS A 918 6.57 -2.98 -4.76
C LYS A 918 6.63 -4.40 -5.32
N TYR A 919 7.39 -5.30 -4.70
CA TYR A 919 7.62 -6.66 -5.22
C TYR A 919 6.39 -7.56 -5.05
N SER A 920 5.69 -7.47 -3.92
CA SER A 920 4.42 -8.21 -3.71
C SER A 920 3.39 -7.92 -4.82
N VAL A 921 3.29 -6.66 -5.25
CA VAL A 921 2.41 -6.22 -6.35
C VAL A 921 2.81 -6.88 -7.67
N PHE A 922 4.09 -6.86 -8.05
CA PHE A 922 4.55 -7.46 -9.31
C PHE A 922 4.37 -8.98 -9.35
N VAL A 923 4.63 -9.68 -8.24
CA VAL A 923 4.40 -11.13 -8.11
C VAL A 923 2.91 -11.43 -8.23
N THR A 924 2.05 -10.70 -7.50
CA THR A 924 0.60 -10.95 -7.49
C THR A 924 -0.06 -10.68 -8.83
N VAL A 925 0.23 -9.55 -9.48
CA VAL A 925 -0.37 -9.17 -10.78
C VAL A 925 0.00 -10.16 -11.89
N PHE A 926 1.22 -10.71 -11.86
CA PHE A 926 1.60 -11.76 -12.79
C PHE A 926 0.92 -13.10 -12.48
N GLN A 927 0.85 -13.50 -11.21
CA GLN A 927 0.18 -14.75 -10.83
C GLN A 927 -1.32 -14.71 -11.14
N SER A 928 -1.97 -13.57 -10.90
CA SER A 928 -3.38 -13.41 -11.25
C SER A 928 -3.60 -13.45 -12.76
N MET A 929 -2.75 -12.78 -13.56
CA MET A 929 -2.73 -12.90 -15.02
C MET A 929 -2.53 -14.36 -15.49
N VAL A 930 -1.64 -15.14 -14.85
CA VAL A 930 -1.47 -16.57 -15.16
C VAL A 930 -2.73 -17.38 -14.85
N ILE A 931 -3.39 -17.13 -13.71
CA ILE A 931 -4.67 -17.79 -13.37
C ILE A 931 -5.75 -17.42 -14.39
N GLY A 932 -5.91 -16.14 -14.74
CA GLY A 932 -6.87 -15.70 -15.76
C GLY A 932 -6.60 -16.29 -17.14
N ILE A 933 -5.34 -16.49 -17.52
CA ILE A 933 -4.96 -17.22 -18.75
C ILE A 933 -5.33 -18.70 -18.66
N LEU A 934 -5.16 -19.36 -17.51
CA LEU A 934 -5.59 -20.74 -17.31
C LEU A 934 -7.13 -20.86 -17.38
N SER A 935 -7.87 -19.93 -16.78
CA SER A 935 -9.32 -19.82 -16.90
C SER A 935 -9.77 -19.59 -18.35
N MET A 936 -9.06 -18.72 -19.09
CA MET A 936 -9.29 -18.49 -20.52
C MET A 936 -9.17 -19.80 -21.31
N PHE A 937 -8.12 -20.59 -21.10
CA PHE A 937 -7.95 -21.90 -21.74
C PHE A 937 -9.03 -22.91 -21.31
N ALA A 938 -9.41 -22.93 -20.02
CA ALA A 938 -10.45 -23.83 -19.50
C ALA A 938 -11.83 -23.54 -20.13
N ILE A 939 -12.24 -22.27 -20.18
CA ILE A 939 -13.48 -21.85 -20.86
C ILE A 939 -13.41 -22.14 -22.35
N MET A 940 -12.28 -21.85 -23.01
CA MET A 940 -12.12 -22.11 -24.45
C MET A 940 -12.19 -23.60 -24.80
N ALA A 941 -11.63 -24.48 -23.97
CA ALA A 941 -11.72 -25.93 -24.16
C ALA A 941 -13.13 -26.48 -23.88
N THR A 942 -13.83 -25.93 -22.87
CA THR A 942 -15.16 -26.39 -22.45
C THR A 942 -16.32 -25.68 -23.16
N LYS A 943 -16.05 -24.71 -24.05
CA LYS A 943 -17.05 -23.75 -24.58
C LYS A 943 -18.32 -24.33 -25.20
N ASN A 944 -18.23 -25.52 -25.80
CA ASN A 944 -19.37 -26.20 -26.43
C ASN A 944 -20.16 -27.08 -25.43
N HIS A 945 -19.65 -27.29 -24.22
CA HIS A 945 -20.11 -28.30 -23.27
C HIS A 945 -20.57 -27.70 -21.93
N PHE A 946 -19.92 -26.65 -21.41
CA PHE A 946 -20.30 -26.10 -20.10
C PHE A 946 -21.75 -25.58 -20.08
N ALA A 947 -22.26 -25.10 -21.22
CA ALA A 947 -23.64 -24.62 -21.35
C ALA A 947 -24.70 -25.70 -21.08
N VAL A 948 -24.37 -26.99 -21.26
CA VAL A 948 -25.26 -28.13 -21.01
C VAL A 948 -25.62 -28.23 -19.52
N LEU A 949 -24.75 -27.77 -18.62
CA LEU A 949 -25.01 -27.70 -17.17
C LEU A 949 -26.13 -26.72 -16.80
N PHE A 950 -26.43 -25.76 -17.69
CA PHE A 950 -27.38 -24.67 -17.45
C PHE A 950 -28.62 -24.71 -18.34
N THR A 951 -28.57 -25.34 -19.51
CA THR A 951 -29.71 -25.38 -20.44
C THR A 951 -29.65 -26.54 -21.43
N ASN A 952 -30.81 -27.17 -21.68
CA ASN A 952 -31.00 -28.18 -22.72
C ASN A 952 -31.32 -27.59 -24.11
N SER A 953 -31.41 -26.26 -24.24
CA SER A 953 -31.73 -25.61 -25.51
C SER A 953 -30.50 -25.46 -26.39
N GLU A 954 -30.37 -26.25 -27.46
CA GLU A 954 -29.27 -26.17 -28.44
C GLU A 954 -29.02 -24.74 -28.94
N LYS A 955 -30.09 -23.96 -29.16
CA LYS A 955 -30.00 -22.54 -29.58
C LYS A 955 -29.29 -21.68 -28.53
N MET A 956 -29.57 -21.91 -27.25
CA MET A 956 -28.96 -21.17 -26.15
C MET A 956 -27.55 -21.69 -25.83
N GLN A 957 -27.33 -23.01 -25.88
CA GLN A 957 -25.99 -23.61 -25.80
C GLN A 957 -25.06 -23.03 -26.87
N LYS A 958 -25.54 -22.89 -28.11
CA LYS A 958 -24.78 -22.25 -29.20
C LYS A 958 -24.51 -20.77 -28.92
N ALA A 959 -25.52 -20.01 -28.50
CA ALA A 959 -25.32 -18.60 -28.12
C ALA A 959 -24.29 -18.43 -26.99
N VAL A 960 -24.31 -19.31 -25.98
CA VAL A 960 -23.28 -19.37 -24.93
C VAL A 960 -21.90 -19.72 -25.52
N ALA A 961 -21.80 -20.72 -26.41
CA ALA A 961 -20.55 -21.13 -27.05
C ALA A 961 -19.95 -20.08 -28.01
N ASP A 962 -20.78 -19.16 -28.52
CA ASP A 962 -20.39 -17.98 -29.31
C ASP A 962 -20.04 -16.77 -28.41
N LEU A 963 -20.64 -16.64 -27.21
CA LEU A 963 -20.24 -15.67 -26.19
C LEU A 963 -19.02 -16.11 -25.37
N ALA A 964 -18.70 -17.41 -25.32
CA ALA A 964 -17.59 -17.96 -24.53
C ALA A 964 -16.22 -17.36 -24.89
N TYR A 965 -16.03 -16.87 -26.13
CA TYR A 965 -14.83 -16.12 -26.52
C TYR A 965 -14.71 -14.77 -25.80
N LEU A 966 -15.84 -14.09 -25.58
CA LEU A 966 -15.91 -12.82 -24.84
C LEU A 966 -15.81 -13.05 -23.34
N LEU A 967 -16.40 -14.13 -22.83
CA LEU A 967 -16.17 -14.60 -21.46
C LEU A 967 -14.68 -14.85 -21.22
N ALA A 968 -14.03 -15.68 -22.04
CA ALA A 968 -12.62 -16.03 -21.89
C ALA A 968 -11.70 -14.80 -21.90
N ALA A 969 -11.97 -13.80 -22.74
CA ALA A 969 -11.26 -12.51 -22.72
C ALA A 969 -11.57 -11.65 -21.47
N THR A 970 -12.81 -11.71 -20.97
CA THR A 970 -13.25 -11.01 -19.76
C THR A 970 -12.54 -11.57 -18.51
N LEU A 971 -12.40 -12.90 -18.38
CA LEU A 971 -11.73 -13.55 -17.25
C LEU A 971 -10.26 -13.10 -17.13
N VAL A 972 -9.52 -12.98 -18.24
CA VAL A 972 -8.13 -12.46 -18.22
C VAL A 972 -8.08 -11.03 -17.66
N LEU A 973 -8.99 -10.14 -18.07
CA LEU A 973 -9.02 -8.76 -17.55
C LEU A 973 -9.46 -8.70 -16.09
N ASN A 974 -10.50 -9.48 -15.74
CA ASN A 974 -11.04 -9.60 -14.38
C ASN A 974 -10.09 -10.34 -13.42
N SER A 975 -9.02 -10.98 -13.91
CA SER A 975 -7.93 -11.48 -13.07
C SER A 975 -6.95 -10.39 -12.64
N ILE A 976 -6.78 -9.33 -13.43
CA ILE A 976 -5.82 -8.25 -13.17
C ILE A 976 -6.49 -7.09 -12.44
N GLN A 977 -7.68 -6.69 -12.88
CA GLN A 977 -8.37 -5.49 -12.41
C GLN A 977 -8.65 -5.49 -10.89
N PRO A 978 -9.20 -6.55 -10.27
CA PRO A 978 -9.43 -6.59 -8.83
C PRO A 978 -8.13 -6.57 -8.02
N VAL A 979 -7.05 -7.20 -8.51
CA VAL A 979 -5.75 -7.17 -7.84
C VAL A 979 -5.24 -5.73 -7.74
N ILE A 980 -5.30 -4.96 -8.82
CA ILE A 980 -4.84 -3.57 -8.80
C ILE A 980 -5.79 -2.66 -8.00
N SER A 981 -7.11 -2.89 -8.03
CA SER A 981 -8.04 -2.22 -7.10
C SER A 981 -7.69 -2.54 -5.63
N GLY A 982 -7.19 -3.75 -5.32
CA GLY A 982 -6.71 -4.14 -3.99
C GLY A 982 -5.42 -3.41 -3.59
N VAL A 983 -4.45 -3.30 -4.50
CA VAL A 983 -3.25 -2.45 -4.32
C VAL A 983 -3.66 -0.99 -4.05
N ALA A 984 -4.73 -0.51 -4.68
CA ALA A 984 -5.20 0.85 -4.49
C ALA A 984 -5.88 1.10 -3.14
N VAL A 985 -6.56 0.09 -2.57
CA VAL A 985 -7.02 0.16 -1.17
C VAL A 985 -5.81 0.09 -0.22
N GLY A 986 -4.88 -0.84 -0.41
CA GLY A 986 -3.69 -0.96 0.44
C GLY A 986 -2.82 0.30 0.48
N GLY A 987 -2.68 1.00 -0.65
CA GLY A 987 -1.99 2.30 -0.76
C GLY A 987 -2.79 3.51 -0.26
N GLY A 988 -4.12 3.42 -0.17
CA GLY A 988 -4.98 4.51 0.30
C GLY A 988 -5.35 5.57 -0.74
N TRP A 989 -5.22 5.26 -2.03
CA TRP A 989 -5.49 6.19 -3.14
C TRP A 989 -6.72 5.83 -3.99
N GLN A 990 -7.67 5.07 -3.43
CA GLN A 990 -8.92 4.63 -4.06
C GLN A 990 -9.74 5.74 -4.75
N GLY A 991 -9.65 6.99 -4.28
CA GLY A 991 -10.31 8.14 -4.93
C GLY A 991 -9.84 8.37 -6.37
N LEU A 992 -8.56 8.14 -6.68
CA LEU A 992 -8.02 8.22 -8.04
C LEU A 992 -8.63 7.13 -8.93
N VAL A 993 -8.74 5.90 -8.40
CA VAL A 993 -9.33 4.76 -9.11
C VAL A 993 -10.82 4.97 -9.36
N ALA A 994 -11.58 5.54 -8.42
CA ALA A 994 -12.99 5.88 -8.62
C ALA A 994 -13.21 6.84 -9.82
N TYR A 995 -12.35 7.86 -9.99
CA TYR A 995 -12.41 8.74 -11.18
C TYR A 995 -12.05 8.00 -12.48
N ILE A 996 -11.08 7.09 -12.45
CA ILE A 996 -10.67 6.29 -13.61
C ILE A 996 -11.79 5.31 -14.01
N ASN A 997 -12.42 4.64 -13.03
CA ASN A 997 -13.57 3.76 -13.23
C ASN A 997 -14.73 4.54 -13.86
N LEU A 998 -15.09 5.72 -13.34
CA LEU A 998 -16.14 6.57 -13.90
C LEU A 998 -15.88 6.91 -15.38
N ALA A 999 -14.65 7.33 -15.72
CA ALA A 999 -14.27 7.68 -17.09
C ALA A 999 -14.27 6.46 -18.03
N CYS A 1000 -13.59 5.37 -17.65
CA CYS A 1000 -13.40 4.21 -18.52
C CYS A 1000 -14.70 3.41 -18.71
N TYR A 1001 -15.49 3.25 -17.64
CA TYR A 1001 -16.69 2.43 -17.67
C TYR A 1001 -17.90 3.22 -18.16
N TYR A 1002 -18.21 4.37 -17.56
CA TYR A 1002 -19.48 5.06 -17.78
C TYR A 1002 -19.41 6.12 -18.90
N VAL A 1003 -18.26 6.79 -19.08
CA VAL A 1003 -18.09 7.79 -20.16
C VAL A 1003 -17.63 7.16 -21.48
N ILE A 1004 -16.85 6.07 -21.44
CA ILE A 1004 -16.31 5.41 -22.64
C ILE A 1004 -17.00 4.06 -22.91
N GLY A 1005 -16.96 3.12 -21.96
CA GLY A 1005 -17.38 1.74 -22.18
C GLY A 1005 -18.88 1.52 -22.40
N LEU A 1006 -19.75 2.10 -21.56
CA LEU A 1006 -21.21 2.00 -21.74
C LEU A 1006 -21.69 2.66 -23.05
N PRO A 1007 -21.27 3.89 -23.42
CA PRO A 1007 -21.66 4.49 -24.70
C PRO A 1007 -21.12 3.71 -25.91
N LEU A 1008 -19.91 3.14 -25.83
CA LEU A 1008 -19.37 2.27 -26.88
C LEU A 1008 -20.16 0.97 -26.98
N GLY A 1009 -20.51 0.34 -25.85
CA GLY A 1009 -21.36 -0.86 -25.80
C GLY A 1009 -22.74 -0.62 -26.41
N PHE A 1010 -23.39 0.50 -26.06
CA PHE A 1010 -24.66 0.91 -26.66
C PHE A 1010 -24.54 1.14 -28.18
N LEU A 1011 -23.49 1.86 -28.62
CA LEU A 1011 -23.22 2.10 -30.04
C LEU A 1011 -23.03 0.80 -30.83
N LEU A 1012 -22.24 -0.14 -30.29
CA LEU A 1012 -21.94 -1.42 -30.94
C LEU A 1012 -23.14 -2.37 -30.92
N GLY A 1013 -23.84 -2.48 -29.79
CA GLY A 1013 -25.01 -3.33 -29.64
C GLY A 1013 -26.15 -2.94 -30.57
N TYR A 1014 -26.63 -1.70 -30.42
CA TYR A 1014 -27.82 -1.20 -31.09
C TYR A 1014 -27.51 -0.65 -32.49
N LYS A 1015 -26.63 0.36 -32.58
CA LYS A 1015 -26.42 1.12 -33.82
C LYS A 1015 -25.60 0.37 -34.86
N ALA A 1016 -24.66 -0.48 -34.44
CA ALA A 1016 -23.94 -1.40 -35.32
C ALA A 1016 -24.59 -2.79 -35.44
N LYS A 1017 -25.75 -3.02 -34.78
CA LYS A 1017 -26.50 -4.29 -34.75
C LYS A 1017 -25.64 -5.53 -34.41
N LEU A 1018 -24.74 -5.39 -33.44
CA LEU A 1018 -23.93 -6.52 -32.92
C LEU A 1018 -24.54 -7.16 -31.65
N GLY A 1019 -25.70 -6.68 -31.18
CA GLY A 1019 -26.43 -7.27 -30.06
C GLY A 1019 -25.59 -7.40 -28.78
N VAL A 1020 -25.71 -8.53 -28.07
CA VAL A 1020 -24.95 -8.82 -26.84
C VAL A 1020 -23.44 -8.73 -27.08
N GLN A 1021 -22.95 -9.28 -28.19
CA GLN A 1021 -21.53 -9.23 -28.52
C GLN A 1021 -21.04 -7.78 -28.68
N GLY A 1022 -21.87 -6.90 -29.23
CA GLY A 1022 -21.58 -5.47 -29.32
C GLY A 1022 -21.48 -4.78 -27.95
N ILE A 1023 -22.48 -5.00 -27.10
CA ILE A 1023 -22.53 -4.39 -25.76
C ILE A 1023 -21.35 -4.87 -24.91
N TRP A 1024 -21.11 -6.19 -24.90
CA TRP A 1024 -20.01 -6.79 -24.15
C TRP A 1024 -18.64 -6.36 -24.68
N MET A 1025 -18.42 -6.30 -26.01
CA MET A 1025 -17.16 -5.78 -26.58
C MET A 1025 -16.89 -4.32 -26.19
N GLY A 1026 -17.91 -3.47 -26.15
CA GLY A 1026 -17.76 -2.09 -25.69
C GLY A 1026 -17.42 -1.98 -24.20
N MET A 1027 -17.91 -2.92 -23.39
CA MET A 1027 -17.60 -2.97 -21.95
C MET A 1027 -16.23 -3.59 -21.65
N ILE A 1028 -15.85 -4.66 -22.35
CA ILE A 1028 -14.49 -5.22 -22.33
C ILE A 1028 -13.46 -4.13 -22.67
N PHE A 1029 -13.76 -3.24 -23.62
CA PHE A 1029 -12.90 -2.11 -23.94
C PHE A 1029 -12.75 -1.11 -22.77
N GLY A 1030 -13.81 -0.87 -22.00
CA GLY A 1030 -13.75 -0.06 -20.78
C GLY A 1030 -12.89 -0.69 -19.69
N THR A 1031 -13.08 -1.99 -19.41
CA THR A 1031 -12.24 -2.76 -18.47
C THR A 1031 -10.78 -2.80 -18.91
N PHE A 1032 -10.51 -3.01 -20.21
CA PHE A 1032 -9.16 -3.00 -20.78
C PHE A 1032 -8.47 -1.65 -20.64
N LEU A 1033 -9.17 -0.55 -20.96
CA LEU A 1033 -8.63 0.80 -20.83
C LEU A 1033 -8.33 1.16 -19.37
N GLN A 1034 -9.24 0.82 -18.45
CA GLN A 1034 -9.05 0.98 -17.00
C GLN A 1034 -7.81 0.19 -16.53
N THR A 1035 -7.71 -1.08 -16.93
CA THR A 1035 -6.59 -1.96 -16.55
C THR A 1035 -5.25 -1.40 -17.04
N LEU A 1036 -5.18 -0.91 -18.29
CA LEU A 1036 -3.96 -0.29 -18.83
C LEU A 1036 -3.54 0.97 -18.05
N ILE A 1037 -4.50 1.84 -17.71
CA ILE A 1037 -4.24 3.08 -16.97
C ILE A 1037 -3.75 2.75 -15.56
N LEU A 1038 -4.38 1.80 -14.87
CA LEU A 1038 -3.96 1.38 -13.54
C LEU A 1038 -2.60 0.68 -13.55
N CYS A 1039 -2.33 -0.22 -14.50
CA CYS A 1039 -0.99 -0.81 -14.70
C CYS A 1039 0.09 0.26 -14.91
N TYR A 1040 -0.20 1.31 -15.68
CA TYR A 1040 0.72 2.43 -15.88
C TYR A 1040 0.98 3.23 -14.59
N ILE A 1041 -0.07 3.50 -13.80
CA ILE A 1041 0.05 4.20 -12.51
C ILE A 1041 0.88 3.37 -11.51
N VAL A 1042 0.60 2.08 -11.38
CA VAL A 1042 1.39 1.12 -10.55
C VAL A 1042 2.85 1.08 -10.99
N TRP A 1043 3.12 1.04 -12.30
CA TRP A 1043 4.49 1.07 -12.82
C TRP A 1043 5.22 2.41 -12.59
N LYS A 1044 4.47 3.52 -12.49
CA LYS A 1044 5.00 4.86 -12.17
C LYS A 1044 5.03 5.22 -10.69
N THR A 1045 4.55 4.34 -9.81
CA THR A 1045 4.48 4.61 -8.37
C THR A 1045 5.87 4.75 -7.76
N ASN A 1046 6.14 5.87 -7.09
CA ASN A 1046 7.31 5.98 -6.21
C ASN A 1046 6.95 5.45 -4.84
N TRP A 1047 7.25 4.18 -4.59
CA TRP A 1047 6.90 3.48 -3.36
C TRP A 1047 7.49 4.13 -2.08
N ASN A 1048 8.55 4.93 -2.21
CA ASN A 1048 9.07 5.74 -1.10
C ASN A 1048 8.12 6.90 -0.72
N ASP A 1049 7.47 7.53 -1.71
CA ASP A 1049 6.48 8.59 -1.47
C ASP A 1049 5.18 8.01 -0.89
N GLU A 1050 4.83 6.77 -1.24
CA GLU A 1050 3.69 6.05 -0.64
C GLU A 1050 3.97 5.62 0.81
N VAL A 1051 5.21 5.21 1.13
CA VAL A 1051 5.66 4.99 2.52
C VAL A 1051 5.61 6.29 3.33
N ALA A 1052 6.04 7.41 2.76
CA ALA A 1052 5.94 8.72 3.41
C ALA A 1052 4.48 9.13 3.69
N GLN A 1053 3.58 8.93 2.72
CA GLN A 1053 2.14 9.17 2.91
C GLN A 1053 1.50 8.21 3.93
N ALA A 1054 1.89 6.94 3.96
CA ALA A 1054 1.45 6.00 4.99
C ALA A 1054 1.91 6.44 6.39
N SER A 1055 3.15 6.92 6.51
CA SER A 1055 3.71 7.47 7.75
C SER A 1055 2.98 8.74 8.21
N GLU A 1056 2.61 9.63 7.27
CA GLU A 1056 1.83 10.84 7.57
C GLU A 1056 0.41 10.47 8.05
N ARG A 1057 -0.27 9.54 7.36
CA ARG A 1057 -1.56 8.97 7.81
C ARG A 1057 -1.45 8.33 9.20
N MET A 1058 -0.37 7.61 9.50
CA MET A 1058 -0.18 7.02 10.83
C MET A 1058 0.12 8.03 11.94
N ARG A 1059 0.63 9.22 11.62
CA ARG A 1059 0.74 10.34 12.57
C ARG A 1059 -0.59 11.06 12.77
N GLU A 1060 -1.35 11.30 11.71
CA GLU A 1060 -2.67 11.95 11.79
C GLU A 1060 -3.70 11.06 12.53
N TRP A 1061 -3.71 9.75 12.29
CA TRP A 1061 -4.78 8.85 12.74
C TRP A 1061 -4.40 8.00 13.95
N GLY A 1062 -3.13 8.00 14.38
CA GLY A 1062 -2.62 7.33 15.60
C GLY A 1062 -2.76 8.14 16.89
N GLY A 1063 -3.29 9.36 16.81
CA GLY A 1063 -3.34 10.34 17.91
C GLY A 1063 -2.01 11.08 18.09
N SER A 1064 -2.05 12.31 18.64
CA SER A 1064 -0.83 12.96 19.09
C SER A 1064 -0.30 12.27 20.35
N ASN A 1065 1.01 12.28 20.56
CA ASN A 1065 1.63 11.64 21.72
C ASN A 1065 1.20 12.23 23.07
N GLU A 1066 0.54 13.40 23.07
CA GLU A 1066 -0.04 14.07 24.25
C GLU A 1066 -1.16 13.24 24.90
N GLU A 1067 -2.01 12.58 24.11
CA GLU A 1067 -3.18 11.84 24.64
C GLU A 1067 -2.82 10.47 25.23
N ARG A 1068 -1.61 9.95 24.98
CA ARG A 1068 -1.16 8.64 25.50
C ARG A 1068 -0.70 8.67 26.97
N GLY A 1069 -0.76 9.84 27.62
CA GLY A 1069 -0.43 10.02 29.04
C GLY A 1069 -1.61 9.96 30.01
N LEU A 1070 -2.84 9.68 29.55
CA LEU A 1070 -4.07 9.76 30.34
C LEU A 1070 -5.00 8.53 30.16
N HIS A 1071 -4.46 7.31 30.31
CA HIS A 1071 -5.25 6.08 30.52
C HIS A 1071 -4.51 5.03 31.35
#